data_AF-A0AAV2Z163-F1
#
_entry.id   AF-A0AAV2Z163-F1
#
_cell.length_a   1.000
_cell.length_b   1.000
_cell.length_c   1.000
_cell.angle_alpha   90.00
_cell.angle_beta   90.00
_cell.angle_gamma   90.00
#
_symmetry.space_group_name_H-M   'P 1'
#
loop_
_entity.id
_entity.type
_entity.pdbx_description
1 polymer ?
#
loop_
_entity_poly.entity_id
_entity_poly.type
_entity_poly.pdbx_seq_one_letter_code
_entity_poly.pdbx_strand_id
1 'polypeptide(L)'
;MASSPLIDIGANLTNRRFQKDLPAVLRRAAQAGLEAIVVTGTSITASRDAVRVIAQQQSRSTVTLVSTVGVHPHDAKDFDFAHTVQHMHEIIQAHPGVVVAVGECGLDFNRDFSPRDVQERAFRAQVELACELQLPLFLHEREAHSVFCAVLEPFLQAGRLPPVVVHCFTGTESELRKYISMGFYIGLTGFVCMDSRGFKLRTMASQIPQDKLMIETDAPFMYPYSGGGGRGGHSRCEPKDLRAVVQTLASCYRLSEDEISAMTTRNAKRFFNLDAQAAARSQANPEANGTKLGAQPHENTNAKKKDGNAGKSGSHGKPPQIKTSVVAAVDPSSLADCVSVDGADGEGGGQVLRMSMALATVLRKNMHVHSIRAKRSVPGLRNQHVCSIQLVGNIGGGELTGGHLSSTAISYAANGKTLTGGSFIGDAKTAGSVSLMIQAALPALLFSAKSSTVTLRGGTDVDFSPPIEFMRGPFRQLLAGFGAAFDIAVKKRGFFPEGGGEVELQAQHIQQPLKALDWTTSSKELRSITSQIIVRGVSVDDQLGQEYVNALRKALGSQLQQDEAHGSPALEFEVTIVPKKASTQRKHFGKGKKPAQRKDDQPEVSVLCVAETGSGCLVTVDRAGKLAADEAAELLAGKLFSLLRKGVCTDEHLADNAVVFMALAQGTSKLRVPSKSDRTSHHLETALGIAARFTGAKFRLVEESSSAVVEVDGIGYDAS
;
A
#
# COMPACT_ATOMS: atom_id res chain seq x y z
N MET A 1 35.03 13.68 -22.06
CA MET A 1 33.96 14.40 -22.79
C MET A 1 33.00 14.94 -21.74
N ALA A 2 32.42 16.13 -21.92
CA ALA A 2 31.40 16.62 -20.99
C ALA A 2 30.17 15.69 -21.09
N SER A 3 29.63 15.24 -19.95
CA SER A 3 28.46 14.35 -19.94
C SER A 3 27.25 15.06 -20.54
N SER A 4 26.38 14.30 -21.23
CA SER A 4 25.17 14.88 -21.82
C SER A 4 24.25 15.45 -20.73
N PRO A 5 23.56 16.58 -21.00
CA PRO A 5 22.66 17.21 -20.04
C PRO A 5 21.49 16.30 -19.67
N LEU A 6 20.94 16.49 -18.47
CA LEU A 6 19.77 15.76 -17.97
C LEU A 6 18.57 16.67 -17.76
N ILE A 7 17.38 16.13 -17.98
CA ILE A 7 16.12 16.76 -17.60
C ILE A 7 15.36 15.83 -16.67
N ASP A 8 15.01 16.32 -15.49
CA ASP A 8 14.10 15.64 -14.57
C ASP A 8 12.66 16.06 -14.90
N ILE A 9 11.85 15.14 -15.45
CA ILE A 9 10.50 15.48 -15.91
C ILE A 9 9.48 15.62 -14.77
N GLY A 10 9.84 15.31 -13.52
CA GLY A 10 8.92 15.36 -12.38
C GLY A 10 9.63 15.37 -11.03
N ALA A 11 9.56 16.51 -10.33
CA ALA A 11 10.03 16.64 -8.96
C ALA A 11 9.10 17.54 -8.12
N ASN A 12 8.68 17.07 -6.95
CA ASN A 12 7.83 17.78 -6.01
C ASN A 12 8.64 18.78 -5.15
N LEU A 13 9.33 19.75 -5.77
CA LEU A 13 10.24 20.68 -5.09
C LEU A 13 9.55 21.67 -4.13
N THR A 14 8.23 21.82 -4.22
CA THR A 14 7.40 22.58 -3.26
C THR A 14 7.14 21.82 -1.96
N ASN A 15 7.50 20.54 -1.89
CA ASN A 15 7.33 19.72 -0.70
C ASN A 15 8.11 20.29 0.49
N ARG A 16 7.51 20.23 1.69
CA ARG A 16 8.10 20.74 2.95
C ARG A 16 9.50 20.20 3.22
N ARG A 17 9.84 19.00 2.71
CA ARG A 17 11.17 18.39 2.84
C ARG A 17 12.28 19.21 2.18
N PHE A 18 12.00 20.12 1.24
CA PHE A 18 13.00 20.96 0.57
C PHE A 18 13.01 22.43 1.03
N GLN A 19 12.03 22.87 1.81
CA GLN A 19 11.85 24.28 2.19
C GLN A 19 13.10 24.92 2.83
N LYS A 20 13.90 24.14 3.57
CA LYS A 20 15.07 24.65 4.31
C LYS A 20 16.33 24.76 3.45
N ASP A 21 16.45 24.00 2.37
CA ASP A 21 17.71 23.85 1.65
C ASP A 21 17.58 23.76 0.13
N LEU A 22 16.42 24.16 -0.44
CA LEU A 22 16.16 24.13 -1.88
C LEU A 22 17.30 24.76 -2.74
N PRO A 23 17.88 25.93 -2.42
CA PRO A 23 19.01 26.45 -3.18
C PRO A 23 20.22 25.51 -3.21
N ALA A 24 20.46 24.77 -2.12
CA ALA A 24 21.53 23.78 -2.06
C ALA A 24 21.19 22.52 -2.87
N VAL A 25 19.92 22.09 -2.85
CA VAL A 25 19.42 20.99 -3.70
C VAL A 25 19.62 21.32 -5.18
N LEU A 26 19.25 22.53 -5.62
CA LEU A 26 19.42 22.98 -7.00
C LEU A 26 20.88 23.08 -7.43
N ARG A 27 21.78 23.53 -6.54
CA ARG A 27 23.24 23.50 -6.81
C ARG A 27 23.75 22.07 -7.00
N ARG A 28 23.30 21.12 -6.17
CA ARG A 28 23.68 19.70 -6.33
C ARG A 28 23.12 19.11 -7.61
N ALA A 29 21.91 19.49 -8.02
CA ALA A 29 21.32 19.11 -9.30
C ALA A 29 22.16 19.64 -10.49
N ALA A 30 22.56 20.92 -10.45
CA ALA A 30 23.44 21.50 -11.46
C ALA A 30 24.79 20.77 -11.56
N GLN A 31 25.40 20.44 -10.41
CA GLN A 31 26.66 19.68 -10.35
C GLN A 31 26.50 18.25 -10.89
N ALA A 32 25.32 17.66 -10.73
CA ALA A 32 24.97 16.39 -11.36
C ALA A 32 24.61 16.54 -12.85
N GLY A 33 24.75 17.72 -13.46
CA GLY A 33 24.53 17.96 -14.89
C GLY A 33 23.06 18.01 -15.32
N LEU A 34 22.14 18.33 -14.40
CA LEU A 34 20.77 18.66 -14.77
C LEU A 34 20.73 20.04 -15.42
N GLU A 35 20.10 20.13 -16.59
CA GLU A 35 19.85 21.37 -17.33
C GLU A 35 18.47 21.95 -16.98
N ALA A 36 17.48 21.09 -16.78
CA ALA A 36 16.14 21.50 -16.39
C ALA A 36 15.47 20.52 -15.41
N ILE A 37 14.55 21.05 -14.60
CA ILE A 37 13.67 20.27 -13.71
C ILE A 37 12.24 20.78 -13.89
N VAL A 38 11.31 19.85 -14.09
CA VAL A 38 9.88 20.14 -14.09
C VAL A 38 9.35 19.97 -12.66
N VAL A 39 8.91 21.08 -12.06
CA VAL A 39 8.31 21.12 -10.73
C VAL A 39 6.85 20.69 -10.84
N THR A 40 6.48 19.62 -10.14
CA THR A 40 5.15 19.03 -10.26
C THR A 40 4.09 19.85 -9.51
N GLY A 41 3.06 20.29 -10.21
CA GLY A 41 1.85 20.86 -9.63
C GLY A 41 0.81 19.78 -9.37
N THR A 42 0.43 19.57 -8.10
CA THR A 42 -0.52 18.51 -7.69
C THR A 42 -1.87 19.04 -7.21
N SER A 43 -2.00 20.36 -7.05
CA SER A 43 -3.23 21.07 -6.71
C SER A 43 -3.13 22.53 -7.16
N ILE A 44 -4.21 23.31 -7.08
CA ILE A 44 -4.18 24.76 -7.36
C ILE A 44 -3.17 25.48 -6.44
N THR A 45 -3.16 25.16 -5.15
CA THR A 45 -2.24 25.76 -4.19
C THR A 45 -0.81 25.35 -4.50
N ALA A 46 -0.55 24.07 -4.73
CA ALA A 46 0.80 23.58 -5.07
C ALA A 46 1.31 24.17 -6.39
N SER A 47 0.42 24.36 -7.38
CA SER A 47 0.74 24.99 -8.66
C SER A 47 1.14 26.45 -8.50
N ARG A 48 0.42 27.22 -7.67
CA ARG A 48 0.79 28.60 -7.31
C ARG A 48 2.11 28.67 -6.56
N ASP A 49 2.36 27.71 -5.66
CA ASP A 49 3.63 27.63 -4.94
C ASP A 49 4.78 27.26 -5.88
N ALA A 50 4.55 26.39 -6.88
CA ALA A 50 5.56 26.01 -7.86
C ALA A 50 5.99 27.21 -8.70
N VAL A 51 5.06 27.96 -9.30
CA VAL A 51 5.42 29.17 -10.09
C VAL A 51 6.11 30.23 -9.23
N ARG A 52 5.70 30.39 -7.96
CA ARG A 52 6.37 31.30 -7.02
C ARG A 52 7.81 30.87 -6.73
N VAL A 53 8.01 29.59 -6.42
CA VAL A 53 9.35 29.04 -6.15
C VAL A 53 10.25 29.17 -7.38
N ILE A 54 9.73 28.91 -8.57
CA ILE A 54 10.46 29.08 -9.84
C ILE A 54 10.91 30.54 -9.98
N ALA A 55 10.01 31.50 -9.82
CA ALA A 55 10.35 32.92 -9.92
C ALA A 55 11.45 33.33 -8.91
N GLN A 56 11.43 32.77 -7.70
CA GLN A 56 12.43 33.07 -6.65
C GLN A 56 13.80 32.42 -6.90
N GLN A 57 13.84 31.25 -7.54
CA GLN A 57 15.06 30.46 -7.70
C GLN A 57 15.71 30.61 -9.07
N GLN A 58 14.96 31.00 -10.12
CA GLN A 58 15.46 30.99 -11.50
C GLN A 58 16.66 31.92 -11.72
N SER A 59 16.75 33.07 -11.02
CA SER A 59 17.91 33.96 -11.09
C SER A 59 19.13 33.47 -10.30
N ARG A 60 18.94 32.45 -9.45
CA ARG A 60 19.94 31.92 -8.50
C ARG A 60 20.43 30.52 -8.87
N SER A 61 19.87 29.93 -9.92
CA SER A 61 20.11 28.56 -10.35
C SER A 61 20.47 28.53 -11.83
N THR A 62 21.49 27.76 -12.19
CA THR A 62 21.80 27.46 -13.59
C THR A 62 20.90 26.37 -14.18
N VAL A 63 20.17 25.64 -13.32
CA VAL A 63 19.13 24.70 -13.73
C VAL A 63 17.87 25.49 -14.04
N THR A 64 17.32 25.30 -15.24
CA THR A 64 16.04 25.85 -15.65
C THR A 64 14.91 25.15 -14.90
N LEU A 65 14.02 25.91 -14.26
CA LEU A 65 12.84 25.37 -13.62
C LEU A 65 11.60 25.74 -14.42
N VAL A 66 10.78 24.73 -14.70
CA VAL A 66 9.45 24.87 -15.31
C VAL A 66 8.45 24.11 -14.45
N SER A 67 7.15 24.28 -14.67
CA SER A 67 6.11 23.66 -13.85
C SER A 67 5.09 22.92 -14.70
N THR A 68 4.45 21.92 -14.09
CA THR A 68 3.13 21.47 -14.51
C THR A 68 2.05 22.19 -13.68
N VAL A 69 0.80 22.21 -14.15
CA VAL A 69 -0.37 22.69 -13.38
C VAL A 69 -1.48 21.64 -13.46
N GLY A 70 -1.91 21.13 -12.31
CA GLY A 70 -2.85 20.02 -12.24
C GLY A 70 -3.46 19.82 -10.85
N VAL A 71 -4.44 18.93 -10.79
CA VAL A 71 -4.99 18.35 -9.57
C VAL A 71 -4.79 16.83 -9.63
N HIS A 72 -4.00 16.34 -8.70
CA HIS A 72 -3.64 14.93 -8.55
C HIS A 72 -4.88 14.09 -8.20
N PRO A 73 -5.01 12.83 -8.68
CA PRO A 73 -6.18 11.98 -8.41
C PRO A 73 -6.54 11.85 -6.92
N HIS A 74 -5.55 11.75 -6.04
CA HIS A 74 -5.76 11.78 -4.58
C HIS A 74 -6.56 12.98 -4.06
N ASP A 75 -6.44 14.15 -4.70
CA ASP A 75 -7.10 15.40 -4.30
C ASP A 75 -8.34 15.70 -5.15
N ALA A 76 -8.77 14.77 -6.02
CA ALA A 76 -9.93 14.97 -6.90
C ALA A 76 -11.24 15.22 -6.13
N LYS A 77 -11.39 14.73 -4.90
CA LYS A 77 -12.52 15.04 -4.01
C LYS A 77 -12.69 16.54 -3.73
N ASP A 78 -11.60 17.29 -3.79
CA ASP A 78 -11.55 18.74 -3.56
C ASP A 78 -11.65 19.51 -4.89
N PHE A 79 -11.87 18.82 -6.01
CA PHE A 79 -12.03 19.42 -7.33
C PHE A 79 -13.40 20.12 -7.43
N ASP A 80 -13.38 21.44 -7.35
CA ASP A 80 -14.54 22.28 -7.64
C ASP A 80 -14.72 22.40 -9.15
N PHE A 81 -15.70 21.67 -9.71
CA PHE A 81 -16.01 21.67 -11.14
C PHE A 81 -16.43 23.03 -11.70
N ALA A 82 -16.83 23.98 -10.86
CA ALA A 82 -17.20 25.32 -11.32
C ALA A 82 -15.98 26.24 -11.53
N HIS A 83 -14.92 26.08 -10.72
CA HIS A 83 -13.83 27.06 -10.66
C HIS A 83 -12.42 26.49 -10.86
N THR A 84 -12.21 25.19 -10.63
CA THR A 84 -10.85 24.61 -10.62
C THR A 84 -10.18 24.70 -11.99
N VAL A 85 -10.90 24.33 -13.05
CA VAL A 85 -10.40 24.43 -14.44
C VAL A 85 -10.07 25.87 -14.80
N GLN A 86 -10.93 26.82 -14.42
CA GLN A 86 -10.69 28.24 -14.64
C GLN A 86 -9.42 28.72 -13.91
N HIS A 87 -9.24 28.36 -12.63
CA HIS A 87 -8.03 28.71 -11.90
C HIS A 87 -6.76 28.10 -12.51
N MET A 88 -6.83 26.86 -13.03
CA MET A 88 -5.71 26.25 -13.75
C MET A 88 -5.38 27.05 -15.01
N HIS A 89 -6.40 27.37 -15.80
CA HIS A 89 -6.26 28.19 -17.00
C HIS A 89 -5.63 29.56 -16.70
N GLU A 90 -6.09 30.25 -15.64
CA GLU A 90 -5.53 31.54 -15.20
C GLU A 90 -4.05 31.43 -14.80
N ILE A 91 -3.66 30.38 -14.06
CA ILE A 91 -2.25 30.16 -13.68
C ILE A 91 -1.39 29.94 -14.94
N ILE A 92 -1.86 29.13 -15.88
CA ILE A 92 -1.16 28.84 -17.13
C ILE A 92 -0.95 30.12 -17.95
N GLN A 93 -2.02 30.89 -18.18
CA GLN A 93 -1.96 32.13 -18.98
C GLN A 93 -1.10 33.21 -18.33
N ALA A 94 -1.10 33.30 -17.00
CA ALA A 94 -0.31 34.29 -16.28
C ALA A 94 1.20 34.01 -16.29
N HIS A 95 1.63 32.78 -16.63
CA HIS A 95 3.03 32.37 -16.56
C HIS A 95 3.50 31.68 -17.86
N PRO A 96 3.43 32.38 -19.01
CA PRO A 96 3.87 31.83 -20.29
C PRO A 96 5.35 31.47 -20.22
N GLY A 97 5.74 30.33 -20.81
CA GLY A 97 7.12 29.85 -20.75
C GLY A 97 7.51 29.18 -19.42
N VAL A 98 6.72 29.31 -18.34
CA VAL A 98 7.00 28.64 -17.06
C VAL A 98 6.16 27.37 -16.92
N VAL A 99 4.86 27.43 -17.23
CA VAL A 99 3.99 26.26 -17.19
C VAL A 99 4.05 25.53 -18.54
N VAL A 100 4.47 24.27 -18.52
CA VAL A 100 4.80 23.50 -19.74
C VAL A 100 3.92 22.27 -19.97
N ALA A 101 3.05 21.92 -19.02
CA ALA A 101 2.10 20.81 -19.15
C ALA A 101 0.92 20.96 -18.18
N VAL A 102 -0.19 20.31 -18.53
CA VAL A 102 -1.32 20.09 -17.62
C VAL A 102 -1.12 18.75 -16.91
N GLY A 103 -1.28 18.75 -15.60
CA GLY A 103 -0.96 17.63 -14.71
C GLY A 103 -0.11 18.09 -13.52
N GLU A 104 0.18 17.27 -12.54
CA GLU A 104 -0.13 15.85 -12.45
C GLU A 104 -1.63 15.61 -12.26
N CYS A 105 -2.20 14.83 -13.17
CA CYS A 105 -3.62 14.43 -13.13
C CYS A 105 -3.75 13.00 -13.66
N GLY A 106 -4.92 12.38 -13.51
CA GLY A 106 -5.12 10.98 -13.93
C GLY A 106 -5.95 10.22 -12.92
N LEU A 107 -5.62 8.94 -12.70
CA LEU A 107 -6.40 8.02 -11.87
C LEU A 107 -5.48 7.21 -10.93
N ASP A 108 -5.84 7.11 -9.65
CA ASP A 108 -5.19 6.21 -8.69
C ASP A 108 -6.27 5.39 -7.95
N PHE A 109 -6.45 4.14 -8.39
CA PHE A 109 -7.41 3.19 -7.80
C PHE A 109 -6.75 2.26 -6.77
N ASN A 110 -5.44 2.36 -6.56
CA ASN A 110 -4.77 1.61 -5.52
C ASN A 110 -4.93 2.27 -4.15
N ARG A 111 -4.62 3.57 -4.05
CA ARG A 111 -4.74 4.33 -2.81
C ARG A 111 -6.17 4.81 -2.60
N ASP A 112 -6.87 5.11 -3.70
CA ASP A 112 -8.30 5.40 -3.79
C ASP A 112 -8.78 6.46 -2.77
N PHE A 113 -7.96 7.51 -2.57
CA PHE A 113 -8.23 8.57 -1.59
C PHE A 113 -9.36 9.54 -1.99
N SER A 114 -9.80 9.48 -3.24
CA SER A 114 -10.91 10.25 -3.79
C SER A 114 -11.85 9.31 -4.56
N PRO A 115 -13.18 9.54 -4.54
CA PRO A 115 -14.13 8.67 -5.23
C PRO A 115 -13.81 8.55 -6.72
N ARG A 116 -13.82 7.32 -7.27
CA ARG A 116 -13.46 7.05 -8.68
C ARG A 116 -14.28 7.87 -9.68
N ASP A 117 -15.59 8.03 -9.43
CA ASP A 117 -16.48 8.87 -10.25
C ASP A 117 -16.03 10.34 -10.31
N VAL A 118 -15.46 10.83 -9.21
CA VAL A 118 -14.91 12.18 -9.13
C VAL A 118 -13.53 12.26 -9.77
N GLN A 119 -12.67 11.26 -9.56
CA GLN A 119 -11.37 11.17 -10.23
C GLN A 119 -11.52 11.20 -11.75
N GLU A 120 -12.40 10.36 -12.31
CA GLU A 120 -12.65 10.29 -13.76
C GLU A 120 -13.15 11.62 -14.33
N ARG A 121 -14.10 12.28 -13.65
CA ARG A 121 -14.63 13.58 -14.08
C ARG A 121 -13.58 14.67 -14.00
N ALA A 122 -12.80 14.71 -12.92
CA ALA A 122 -11.71 15.68 -12.75
C ALA A 122 -10.59 15.43 -13.77
N PHE A 123 -10.27 14.17 -14.06
CA PHE A 123 -9.31 13.78 -15.08
C PHE A 123 -9.77 14.23 -16.47
N ARG A 124 -11.02 13.90 -16.87
CA ARG A 124 -11.59 14.33 -18.15
C ARG A 124 -11.58 15.86 -18.30
N ALA A 125 -11.96 16.61 -17.28
CA ALA A 125 -11.94 18.07 -17.31
C ALA A 125 -10.51 18.64 -17.54
N GLN A 126 -9.49 18.02 -16.96
CA GLN A 126 -8.10 18.43 -17.17
C GLN A 126 -7.57 18.01 -18.55
N VAL A 127 -8.00 16.87 -19.09
CA VAL A 127 -7.71 16.47 -20.49
C VAL A 127 -8.34 17.46 -21.47
N GLU A 128 -9.58 17.88 -21.23
CA GLU A 128 -10.26 18.91 -22.05
C GLU A 128 -9.49 20.23 -22.06
N LEU A 129 -9.07 20.71 -20.88
CA LEU A 129 -8.24 21.91 -20.76
C LEU A 129 -6.90 21.78 -21.50
N ALA A 130 -6.23 20.63 -21.40
CA ALA A 130 -4.99 20.38 -22.12
C ALA A 130 -5.18 20.38 -23.64
N CYS A 131 -6.29 19.80 -24.12
CA CYS A 131 -6.67 19.84 -25.52
C CYS A 131 -7.00 21.27 -25.99
N GLU A 132 -7.66 22.08 -25.16
CA GLU A 132 -7.94 23.49 -25.46
C GLU A 132 -6.66 24.31 -25.61
N LEU A 133 -5.74 24.15 -24.66
CA LEU A 133 -4.49 24.91 -24.60
C LEU A 133 -3.36 24.33 -25.46
N GLN A 134 -3.58 23.15 -26.07
CA GLN A 134 -2.57 22.39 -26.79
C GLN A 134 -1.29 22.17 -25.96
N LEU A 135 -1.45 21.97 -24.65
CA LEU A 135 -0.36 21.67 -23.74
C LEU A 135 -0.23 20.17 -23.51
N PRO A 136 1.00 19.63 -23.38
CA PRO A 136 1.21 18.23 -23.04
C PRO A 136 0.52 17.83 -21.72
N LEU A 137 0.19 16.54 -21.61
CA LEU A 137 -0.41 15.93 -20.43
C LEU A 137 0.63 15.14 -19.63
N PHE A 138 0.79 15.48 -18.35
CA PHE A 138 1.63 14.78 -17.38
C PHE A 138 0.75 13.92 -16.47
N LEU A 139 0.69 12.62 -16.76
CA LEU A 139 -0.38 11.76 -16.25
C LEU A 139 0.09 10.69 -15.26
N HIS A 140 -0.59 10.65 -14.12
CA HIS A 140 -0.46 9.61 -13.10
C HIS A 140 -1.50 8.51 -13.34
N GLU A 141 -1.05 7.27 -13.34
CA GLU A 141 -1.93 6.10 -13.40
C GLU A 141 -1.47 5.05 -12.39
N ARG A 142 -2.44 4.52 -11.63
CA ARG A 142 -2.20 3.35 -10.78
C ARG A 142 -3.44 2.47 -10.62
N GLU A 143 -3.34 1.22 -11.08
CA GLU A 143 -4.41 0.20 -11.00
C GLU A 143 -5.75 0.65 -11.61
N ALA A 144 -5.69 1.55 -12.59
CA ALA A 144 -6.81 2.20 -13.27
C ALA A 144 -6.72 2.12 -14.80
N HIS A 145 -5.81 1.29 -15.34
CA HIS A 145 -5.45 1.23 -16.76
C HIS A 145 -6.63 1.29 -17.75
N SER A 146 -7.64 0.42 -17.57
CA SER A 146 -8.77 0.33 -18.51
C SER A 146 -9.58 1.62 -18.57
N VAL A 147 -9.91 2.20 -17.40
CA VAL A 147 -10.67 3.45 -17.30
C VAL A 147 -9.82 4.63 -17.77
N PHE A 148 -8.54 4.63 -17.43
CA PHE A 148 -7.58 5.64 -17.86
C PHE A 148 -7.50 5.74 -19.39
N CYS A 149 -7.37 4.59 -20.07
CA CYS A 149 -7.40 4.53 -21.54
C CYS A 149 -8.75 4.99 -22.10
N ALA A 150 -9.86 4.54 -21.51
CA ALA A 150 -11.21 4.90 -21.96
C ALA A 150 -11.50 6.41 -21.86
N VAL A 151 -10.89 7.12 -20.91
CA VAL A 151 -11.00 8.60 -20.83
C VAL A 151 -10.26 9.27 -21.97
N LEU A 152 -9.08 8.76 -22.36
CA LEU A 152 -8.19 9.39 -23.37
C LEU A 152 -8.54 9.01 -24.82
N GLU A 153 -9.04 7.80 -25.06
CA GLU A 153 -9.33 7.26 -26.39
C GLU A 153 -10.23 8.17 -27.25
N PRO A 154 -11.33 8.75 -26.74
CA PRO A 154 -12.16 9.66 -27.53
C PRO A 154 -11.40 10.89 -28.03
N PHE A 155 -10.51 11.47 -27.22
CA PHE A 155 -9.69 12.62 -27.60
C PHE A 155 -8.61 12.23 -28.61
N LEU A 156 -8.03 11.04 -28.46
CA LEU A 156 -7.03 10.48 -29.38
C LEU A 156 -7.65 10.21 -30.76
N GLN A 157 -8.80 9.54 -30.80
CA GLN A 157 -9.52 9.23 -32.04
C GLN A 157 -9.99 10.49 -32.76
N ALA A 158 -10.35 11.54 -32.02
CA ALA A 158 -10.69 12.85 -32.58
C ALA A 158 -9.47 13.65 -33.08
N GLY A 159 -8.24 13.15 -32.91
CA GLY A 159 -7.01 13.86 -33.28
C GLY A 159 -6.76 15.13 -32.44
N ARG A 160 -7.38 15.24 -31.26
CA ARG A 160 -7.32 16.41 -30.38
C ARG A 160 -6.37 16.25 -29.20
N LEU A 161 -6.00 15.01 -28.87
CA LEU A 161 -5.19 14.71 -27.70
C LEU A 161 -3.76 15.23 -27.89
N PRO A 162 -3.27 16.14 -27.03
CA PRO A 162 -1.88 16.60 -27.07
C PRO A 162 -0.91 15.49 -26.65
N PRO A 163 0.42 15.68 -26.77
CA PRO A 163 1.39 14.70 -26.29
C PRO A 163 1.14 14.29 -24.83
N VAL A 164 1.17 12.99 -24.55
CA VAL A 164 0.96 12.42 -23.22
C VAL A 164 2.24 11.75 -22.72
N VAL A 165 2.58 11.97 -21.45
CA VAL A 165 3.54 11.14 -20.71
C VAL A 165 2.81 10.47 -19.54
N VAL A 166 2.91 9.14 -19.45
CA VAL A 166 2.56 8.40 -18.25
C VAL A 166 3.80 8.39 -17.36
N HIS A 167 3.80 9.25 -16.34
CA HIS A 167 4.94 9.40 -15.45
C HIS A 167 4.91 8.34 -14.35
N CYS A 168 6.04 8.11 -13.71
CA CYS A 168 6.23 7.11 -12.65
C CYS A 168 5.67 5.72 -13.03
N PHE A 169 5.89 5.29 -14.27
CA PHE A 169 5.32 4.06 -14.79
C PHE A 169 5.81 2.84 -14.01
N THR A 170 4.86 2.11 -13.42
CA THR A 170 5.11 0.87 -12.65
C THR A 170 4.17 -0.28 -13.05
N GLY A 171 3.49 -0.13 -14.19
CA GLY A 171 2.50 -1.07 -14.70
C GLY A 171 3.09 -2.37 -15.27
N THR A 172 2.26 -3.10 -16.00
CA THR A 172 2.59 -4.38 -16.66
C THR A 172 3.07 -4.19 -18.10
N GLU A 173 3.64 -5.24 -18.69
CA GLU A 173 4.05 -5.24 -20.10
C GLU A 173 2.86 -5.00 -21.06
N SER A 174 1.67 -5.52 -20.73
CA SER A 174 0.46 -5.30 -21.53
C SER A 174 0.05 -3.82 -21.53
N GLU A 175 0.08 -3.20 -20.35
CA GLU A 175 -0.24 -1.77 -20.18
C GLU A 175 0.79 -0.91 -20.92
N LEU A 176 2.07 -1.26 -20.81
CA LEU A 176 3.15 -0.61 -21.55
C LEU A 176 2.91 -0.64 -23.06
N ARG A 177 2.65 -1.82 -23.62
CA ARG A 177 2.37 -1.99 -25.05
C ARG A 177 1.17 -1.17 -25.49
N LYS A 178 0.11 -1.13 -24.68
CA LYS A 178 -1.08 -0.30 -24.95
C LYS A 178 -0.72 1.18 -24.98
N TYR A 179 0.01 1.71 -23.99
CA TYR A 179 0.42 3.11 -23.97
C TYR A 179 1.32 3.48 -25.15
N ILE A 180 2.28 2.62 -25.52
CA ILE A 180 3.10 2.83 -26.71
C ILE A 180 2.25 2.82 -27.99
N SER A 181 1.26 1.93 -28.10
CA SER A 181 0.35 1.90 -29.26
C SER A 181 -0.51 3.16 -29.38
N MET A 182 -0.79 3.84 -28.27
CA MET A 182 -1.48 5.13 -28.22
C MET A 182 -0.53 6.33 -28.47
N GLY A 183 0.76 6.07 -28.67
CA GLY A 183 1.78 7.09 -28.95
C GLY A 183 2.35 7.79 -27.71
N PHE A 184 2.08 7.29 -26.50
CA PHE A 184 2.45 7.94 -25.24
C PHE A 184 3.93 7.79 -24.93
N TYR A 185 4.47 8.76 -24.20
CA TYR A 185 5.79 8.70 -23.58
C TYR A 185 5.69 8.00 -22.21
N ILE A 186 6.79 7.39 -21.77
CA ILE A 186 6.86 6.63 -20.52
C ILE A 186 7.95 7.22 -19.62
N GLY A 187 7.57 7.72 -18.44
CA GLY A 187 8.47 8.25 -17.43
C GLY A 187 8.89 7.17 -16.42
N LEU A 188 10.19 6.97 -16.23
CA LEU A 188 10.74 6.00 -15.27
C LEU A 188 11.46 6.69 -14.11
N THR A 189 11.15 6.26 -12.88
CA THR A 189 11.76 6.77 -11.65
C THR A 189 12.89 5.90 -11.12
N GLY A 190 13.48 6.29 -9.99
CA GLY A 190 14.33 5.43 -9.15
C GLY A 190 13.71 4.08 -8.75
N PHE A 191 12.42 3.84 -8.99
CA PHE A 191 11.82 2.51 -8.90
C PHE A 191 12.60 1.46 -9.70
N VAL A 192 13.05 1.83 -10.91
CA VAL A 192 13.80 0.94 -11.79
C VAL A 192 15.11 0.47 -11.18
N CYS A 193 15.68 1.25 -10.26
CA CYS A 193 16.94 0.92 -9.58
C CYS A 193 16.76 -0.17 -8.51
N MET A 194 15.54 -0.37 -8.00
CA MET A 194 15.27 -1.20 -6.83
C MET A 194 15.41 -2.70 -7.15
N ASP A 195 16.30 -3.40 -6.43
CA ASP A 195 16.65 -4.81 -6.69
C ASP A 195 15.45 -5.72 -6.95
N SER A 196 14.50 -5.82 -6.01
CA SER A 196 13.33 -6.70 -6.13
C SER A 196 12.16 -6.04 -6.86
N ARG A 197 11.68 -4.89 -6.34
CA ARG A 197 10.46 -4.23 -6.84
C ARG A 197 10.61 -3.70 -8.27
N GLY A 198 11.80 -3.22 -8.63
CA GLY A 198 12.10 -2.69 -9.97
C GLY A 198 12.48 -3.76 -10.98
N PHE A 199 12.60 -5.04 -10.60
CA PHE A 199 13.09 -6.10 -11.48
C PHE A 199 12.24 -6.25 -12.75
N LYS A 200 10.91 -6.37 -12.60
CA LYS A 200 9.98 -6.49 -13.74
C LYS A 200 10.07 -5.28 -14.67
N LEU A 201 10.16 -4.07 -14.10
CA LEU A 201 10.33 -2.86 -14.88
C LEU A 201 11.65 -2.86 -15.65
N ARG A 202 12.76 -3.25 -15.02
CA ARG A 202 14.07 -3.37 -15.70
C ARG A 202 14.04 -4.35 -16.87
N THR A 203 13.33 -5.48 -16.73
CA THR A 203 13.26 -6.50 -17.78
C THR A 203 12.45 -6.05 -19.00
N MET A 204 11.52 -5.12 -18.84
CA MET A 204 10.72 -4.58 -19.95
C MET A 204 11.12 -3.16 -20.37
N ALA A 205 12.03 -2.50 -19.65
CA ALA A 205 12.43 -1.12 -19.93
C ALA A 205 12.93 -0.94 -21.37
N SER A 206 13.67 -1.91 -21.91
CA SER A 206 14.18 -1.89 -23.30
C SER A 206 13.10 -2.07 -24.37
N GLN A 207 11.86 -2.38 -23.99
CA GLN A 207 10.71 -2.42 -24.91
C GLN A 207 10.13 -1.03 -25.17
N ILE A 208 10.45 -0.03 -24.34
CA ILE A 208 10.05 1.37 -24.58
C ILE A 208 10.86 1.88 -25.78
N PRO A 209 10.22 2.39 -26.85
CA PRO A 209 10.92 2.99 -27.95
C PRO A 209 11.84 4.12 -27.48
N GLN A 210 13.03 4.21 -28.09
CA GLN A 210 14.04 5.19 -27.72
C GLN A 210 13.51 6.63 -27.74
N ASP A 211 12.61 6.95 -28.66
CA ASP A 211 12.00 8.27 -28.80
C ASP A 211 10.80 8.50 -27.88
N LYS A 212 10.49 7.56 -26.98
CA LYS A 212 9.37 7.60 -26.02
C LYS A 212 9.79 7.49 -24.56
N LEU A 213 11.04 7.13 -24.28
CA LEU A 213 11.56 7.04 -22.91
C LEU A 213 11.83 8.42 -22.30
N MET A 214 11.39 8.63 -21.06
CA MET A 214 11.78 9.75 -20.21
C MET A 214 12.14 9.26 -18.81
N ILE A 215 12.80 10.13 -18.04
CA ILE A 215 13.29 9.81 -16.69
C ILE A 215 12.93 10.92 -15.71
N GLU A 216 12.63 10.54 -14.47
CA GLU A 216 12.31 11.47 -13.40
C GLU A 216 12.81 10.97 -12.05
N THR A 217 12.91 11.86 -11.07
CA THR A 217 13.23 11.46 -9.69
C THR A 217 12.00 11.24 -8.82
N ASP A 218 10.88 11.90 -9.16
CA ASP A 218 9.72 12.04 -8.28
C ASP A 218 10.14 12.42 -6.84
N ALA A 219 11.13 13.30 -6.75
CA ALA A 219 11.70 13.73 -5.48
C ALA A 219 10.63 14.45 -4.65
N PRO A 220 10.47 14.17 -3.34
CA PRO A 220 11.43 13.50 -2.44
C PRO A 220 11.23 12.00 -2.23
N PHE A 221 10.43 11.33 -3.05
CA PHE A 221 9.89 9.99 -2.75
C PHE A 221 10.77 8.87 -3.29
N MET A 222 10.96 8.80 -4.61
CA MET A 222 11.45 7.60 -5.31
C MET A 222 12.98 7.46 -5.29
N TYR A 223 13.57 7.46 -4.09
CA TYR A 223 15.02 7.36 -3.92
C TYR A 223 15.57 6.08 -4.59
N PRO A 224 16.55 6.21 -5.51
CA PRO A 224 17.13 5.07 -6.21
C PRO A 224 18.03 4.28 -5.26
N TYR A 225 17.70 3.01 -5.04
CA TYR A 225 18.47 2.12 -4.18
C TYR A 225 18.93 0.87 -4.94
N SER A 226 20.22 0.53 -4.88
CA SER A 226 20.78 -0.72 -5.39
C SER A 226 21.72 -1.35 -4.34
N GLY A 227 21.69 -2.68 -4.18
CA GLY A 227 22.71 -3.43 -3.44
C GLY A 227 22.43 -3.75 -1.97
N GLY A 228 21.34 -4.45 -1.65
CA GLY A 228 21.23 -5.38 -0.51
C GLY A 228 21.37 -4.90 0.96
N GLY A 229 21.91 -3.72 1.24
CA GLY A 229 21.95 -3.08 2.55
C GLY A 229 20.58 -2.60 3.06
N GLY A 230 20.25 -2.97 4.29
CA GLY A 230 19.05 -2.50 4.99
C GLY A 230 19.02 -0.98 5.16
N ARG A 231 17.79 -0.45 5.27
CA ARG A 231 17.46 0.97 5.50
C ARG A 231 18.15 1.51 6.77
N GLY A 232 19.28 2.18 6.60
CA GLY A 232 19.86 3.08 7.60
C GLY A 232 19.68 4.54 7.16
N GLY A 233 18.79 5.28 7.83
CA GLY A 233 18.68 6.74 7.68
C GLY A 233 17.87 7.23 6.48
N HIS A 234 17.20 8.37 6.67
CA HIS A 234 16.38 9.04 5.66
C HIS A 234 17.13 9.30 4.35
N SER A 235 16.80 8.54 3.31
CA SER A 235 17.22 8.93 1.96
C SER A 235 16.11 9.73 1.29
N ARG A 236 16.15 11.06 1.48
CA ARG A 236 15.33 12.01 0.71
C ARG A 236 15.83 11.98 -0.73
N CYS A 237 15.00 11.54 -1.68
CA CYS A 237 15.32 11.65 -3.11
C CYS A 237 15.51 13.13 -3.47
N GLU A 238 16.55 13.42 -4.23
CA GLU A 238 16.87 14.74 -4.78
C GLU A 238 17.03 14.63 -6.30
N PRO A 239 16.80 15.71 -7.06
CA PRO A 239 16.99 15.70 -8.52
C PRO A 239 18.36 15.19 -8.99
N LYS A 240 19.42 15.39 -8.20
CA LYS A 240 20.76 14.85 -8.49
C LYS A 240 20.79 13.32 -8.62
N ASP A 241 19.86 12.63 -7.95
CA ASP A 241 19.82 11.17 -7.87
C ASP A 241 19.30 10.56 -9.19
N LEU A 242 18.82 11.39 -10.14
CA LEU A 242 18.46 10.99 -11.50
C LEU A 242 19.62 10.26 -12.23
N ARG A 243 20.87 10.55 -11.87
CA ARG A 243 22.06 9.85 -12.39
C ARG A 243 22.01 8.33 -12.13
N ALA A 244 21.45 7.89 -11.00
CA ALA A 244 21.31 6.46 -10.71
C ALA A 244 20.25 5.80 -11.62
N VAL A 245 19.22 6.53 -12.02
CA VAL A 245 18.21 6.08 -13.00
C VAL A 245 18.89 5.88 -14.36
N VAL A 246 19.69 6.87 -14.79
CA VAL A 246 20.48 6.79 -16.04
C VAL A 246 21.40 5.58 -16.05
N GLN A 247 22.17 5.35 -14.98
CA GLN A 247 23.08 4.22 -14.82
C GLN A 247 22.35 2.88 -14.96
N THR A 248 21.18 2.77 -14.32
CA THR A 248 20.37 1.56 -14.39
C THR A 248 19.84 1.32 -15.80
N LEU A 249 19.34 2.37 -16.46
CA LEU A 249 18.78 2.26 -17.81
C LEU A 249 19.83 2.03 -18.89
N ALA A 250 21.04 2.57 -18.73
CA ALA A 250 22.19 2.29 -19.59
C ALA A 250 22.45 0.77 -19.65
N SER A 251 22.37 0.10 -18.49
CA SER A 251 22.49 -1.36 -18.40
C SER A 251 21.31 -2.09 -19.08
N CYS A 252 20.08 -1.61 -18.90
CA CYS A 252 18.88 -2.20 -19.51
C CYS A 252 18.89 -2.12 -21.04
N TYR A 253 19.32 -0.98 -21.60
CA TYR A 253 19.32 -0.71 -23.05
C TYR A 253 20.61 -1.14 -23.75
N ARG A 254 21.66 -1.49 -22.98
CA ARG A 254 23.01 -1.74 -23.50
C ARG A 254 23.57 -0.54 -24.27
N LEU A 255 23.29 0.65 -23.76
CA LEU A 255 23.79 1.94 -24.24
C LEU A 255 24.67 2.57 -23.16
N SER A 256 25.49 3.53 -23.54
CA SER A 256 26.23 4.35 -22.58
C SER A 256 25.30 5.28 -21.78
N GLU A 257 25.74 5.70 -20.59
CA GLU A 257 25.01 6.71 -19.79
C GLU A 257 24.79 8.01 -20.58
N ASP A 258 25.75 8.41 -21.42
CA ASP A 258 25.64 9.60 -22.26
C ASP A 258 24.59 9.44 -23.36
N GLU A 259 24.46 8.26 -23.98
CA GLU A 259 23.39 7.98 -24.95
C GLU A 259 22.00 8.01 -24.30
N ILE A 260 21.84 7.40 -23.13
CA ILE A 260 20.59 7.47 -22.36
C ILE A 260 20.25 8.92 -21.98
N SER A 261 21.24 9.66 -21.47
CA SER A 261 21.09 11.07 -21.11
C SER A 261 20.68 11.91 -22.32
N ALA A 262 21.38 11.78 -23.46
CA ALA A 262 21.09 12.53 -24.67
C ALA A 262 19.70 12.21 -25.25
N MET A 263 19.33 10.92 -25.26
CA MET A 263 18.02 10.46 -25.75
C MET A 263 16.87 10.97 -24.88
N THR A 264 16.94 10.75 -23.57
CA THR A 264 15.87 11.15 -22.65
C THR A 264 15.72 12.67 -22.58
N THR A 265 16.82 13.42 -22.59
CA THR A 265 16.81 14.88 -22.67
C THR A 265 16.20 15.39 -23.97
N ARG A 266 16.53 14.79 -25.12
CA ARG A 266 15.91 15.13 -26.40
C ARG A 266 14.39 14.90 -26.37
N ASN A 267 13.96 13.78 -25.81
CA ASN A 267 12.53 13.46 -25.68
C ASN A 267 11.81 14.48 -24.79
N ALA A 268 12.38 14.83 -23.64
CA ALA A 268 11.81 15.82 -22.73
C ALA A 268 11.75 17.23 -23.37
N LYS A 269 12.82 17.67 -24.05
CA LYS A 269 12.82 18.96 -24.78
C LYS A 269 11.75 19.01 -25.85
N ARG A 270 11.60 17.94 -26.64
CA ARG A 270 10.58 17.82 -27.69
C ARG A 270 9.17 17.84 -27.11
N PHE A 271 8.93 17.08 -26.05
CA PHE A 271 7.61 16.95 -25.44
C PHE A 271 7.12 18.23 -24.79
N PHE A 272 7.95 18.85 -23.93
CA PHE A 272 7.59 20.10 -23.23
C PHE A 272 7.89 21.36 -24.05
N ASN A 273 8.40 21.21 -25.28
CA ASN A 273 8.81 22.28 -26.17
C ASN A 273 9.76 23.32 -25.50
N LEU A 274 10.71 22.85 -24.68
CA LEU A 274 11.45 23.70 -23.75
C LEU A 274 12.26 24.82 -24.42
N ASP A 275 12.75 24.59 -25.64
CA ASP A 275 13.52 25.60 -26.39
C ASP A 275 12.62 26.77 -26.84
N ALA A 276 11.41 26.50 -27.32
CA ALA A 276 10.43 27.55 -27.63
C ALA A 276 9.92 28.26 -26.38
N GLN A 277 9.71 27.51 -25.29
CA GLN A 277 9.32 28.09 -24.00
C GLN A 277 10.41 28.99 -23.42
N ALA A 278 11.70 28.69 -23.66
CA ALA A 278 12.81 29.57 -23.28
C ALA A 278 12.78 30.92 -24.02
N ALA A 279 12.42 30.92 -25.31
CA ALA A 279 12.24 32.15 -26.07
C ALA A 279 11.08 32.99 -25.51
N ALA A 280 9.95 32.36 -25.18
CA ALA A 280 8.80 33.03 -24.56
C ALA A 280 9.14 33.66 -23.20
N ARG A 281 9.91 32.97 -22.34
CA ARG A 281 10.39 33.53 -21.06
C ARG A 281 11.28 34.76 -21.25
N SER A 282 12.11 34.77 -22.29
CA SER A 282 13.02 35.88 -22.59
C SER A 282 12.29 37.12 -23.11
N GLN A 283 11.14 36.95 -23.77
CA GLN A 283 10.30 38.04 -24.25
C GLN A 283 9.40 38.63 -23.14
N ALA A 284 9.05 37.85 -22.12
CA ALA A 284 8.20 38.27 -21.01
C ALA A 284 8.92 39.08 -19.92
N ASN A 285 10.26 39.21 -19.96
CA ASN A 285 11.03 39.87 -18.90
C ASN A 285 12.21 40.74 -19.45
N PRO A 286 11.98 42.02 -19.80
CA PRO A 286 13.01 42.88 -20.41
C PRO A 286 14.08 43.42 -19.45
N GLU A 287 13.90 43.32 -18.14
CA GLU A 287 14.72 44.07 -17.16
C GLU A 287 15.99 43.36 -16.67
N ALA A 288 16.32 42.18 -17.19
CA ALA A 288 17.51 41.43 -16.75
C ALA A 288 18.81 41.78 -17.49
N ASN A 289 18.83 42.84 -18.33
CA ASN A 289 20.04 43.31 -19.00
C ASN A 289 20.43 44.72 -18.55
N GLY A 290 21.26 44.77 -17.50
CA GLY A 290 22.21 45.86 -17.29
C GLY A 290 22.01 46.67 -16.01
N THR A 291 22.75 46.32 -14.96
CA THR A 291 23.60 47.30 -14.26
C THR A 291 24.58 46.60 -13.32
N LYS A 292 25.86 46.99 -13.46
CA LYS A 292 26.97 46.66 -12.55
C LYS A 292 26.67 47.19 -11.15
N LEU A 293 26.97 46.42 -10.11
CA LEU A 293 27.27 46.97 -8.77
C LEU A 293 28.21 46.04 -8.00
N GLY A 294 29.38 46.58 -7.67
CA GLY A 294 30.02 46.44 -6.36
C GLY A 294 30.75 45.13 -6.03
N ALA A 295 32.05 45.12 -6.30
CA ALA A 295 33.00 44.22 -5.63
C ALA A 295 33.14 44.58 -4.13
N GLN A 296 33.37 43.57 -3.27
CA GLN A 296 34.57 43.46 -2.44
C GLN A 296 34.56 42.18 -1.56
N PRO A 297 35.74 41.71 -1.09
CA PRO A 297 36.11 40.30 -1.10
C PRO A 297 36.29 39.69 0.30
N HIS A 298 36.38 38.37 0.39
CA HIS A 298 37.22 37.73 1.41
C HIS A 298 37.96 36.50 0.88
N GLU A 299 39.26 36.53 1.19
CA GLU A 299 40.37 35.61 0.93
C GLU A 299 40.07 34.16 1.38
N ASN A 300 40.32 33.16 0.54
CA ASN A 300 41.60 32.46 0.31
C ASN A 300 42.06 31.63 1.53
N THR A 301 42.11 30.30 1.39
CA THR A 301 43.38 29.55 1.36
C THR A 301 43.18 28.02 1.23
N ASN A 302 43.81 27.49 0.17
CA ASN A 302 44.42 26.17 -0.04
C ASN A 302 44.41 25.12 1.09
N ALA A 303 44.20 23.84 0.74
CA ALA A 303 45.33 22.93 0.42
C ALA A 303 44.93 21.46 0.13
N LYS A 304 45.39 20.97 -1.04
CA LYS A 304 46.10 19.70 -1.34
C LYS A 304 45.54 18.36 -0.82
N LYS A 305 45.09 17.50 -1.74
CA LYS A 305 45.83 16.37 -2.37
C LYS A 305 46.17 15.21 -1.40
N LYS A 306 45.67 14.01 -1.69
CA LYS A 306 46.50 12.93 -2.28
C LYS A 306 45.70 11.70 -2.68
N ASP A 307 46.12 11.19 -3.83
CA ASP A 307 45.75 9.96 -4.50
C ASP A 307 46.11 8.69 -3.72
N GLY A 308 45.40 7.60 -4.02
CA GLY A 308 45.72 6.25 -3.56
C GLY A 308 45.01 5.21 -4.42
N ASN A 309 45.75 4.64 -5.36
CA ASN A 309 45.32 3.86 -6.52
C ASN A 309 45.20 2.34 -6.25
N ALA A 310 44.32 1.71 -7.04
CA ALA A 310 44.40 0.38 -7.68
C ALA A 310 44.45 -0.95 -6.88
N GLY A 311 43.71 -1.93 -7.44
CA GLY A 311 44.10 -3.35 -7.49
C GLY A 311 42.91 -4.33 -7.37
N LYS A 312 42.22 -4.66 -8.48
CA LYS A 312 42.35 -5.90 -9.29
C LYS A 312 41.76 -7.19 -8.68
N SER A 313 40.68 -7.68 -9.31
CA SER A 313 40.55 -8.92 -10.14
C SER A 313 40.26 -10.23 -9.39
N GLY A 314 39.06 -10.79 -9.55
CA GLY A 314 38.81 -12.09 -10.23
C GLY A 314 38.38 -13.14 -9.17
N SER A 315 37.54 -14.17 -9.36
CA SER A 315 36.94 -14.82 -10.52
C SER A 315 35.78 -15.75 -10.06
N HIS A 316 34.87 -16.05 -10.98
CA HIS A 316 34.10 -17.30 -11.19
C HIS A 316 33.13 -17.87 -10.11
N GLY A 317 31.84 -17.75 -10.44
CA GLY A 317 30.87 -18.86 -10.62
C GLY A 317 30.47 -19.74 -9.43
N LYS A 318 29.23 -19.61 -8.94
CA LYS A 318 28.49 -20.69 -8.24
C LYS A 318 26.99 -20.73 -8.61
N PRO A 319 26.35 -21.91 -8.58
CA PRO A 319 24.95 -22.12 -8.96
C PRO A 319 23.97 -21.49 -7.93
N PRO A 320 22.68 -21.32 -8.26
CA PRO A 320 21.77 -20.52 -7.46
C PRO A 320 21.54 -21.17 -6.09
N GLN A 321 21.93 -20.46 -5.04
CA GLN A 321 21.70 -20.85 -3.66
C GLN A 321 20.26 -20.55 -3.27
N ILE A 322 19.59 -21.57 -2.70
CA ILE A 322 18.33 -21.43 -1.97
C ILE A 322 18.55 -20.40 -0.85
N LYS A 323 17.85 -19.27 -0.91
CA LYS A 323 17.96 -18.22 0.11
C LYS A 323 17.13 -18.59 1.33
N THR A 324 17.74 -19.24 2.32
CA THR A 324 17.15 -19.36 3.65
C THR A 324 17.40 -18.07 4.42
N SER A 325 16.36 -17.29 4.69
CA SER A 325 16.44 -16.23 5.71
C SER A 325 16.13 -16.86 7.07
N VAL A 326 17.17 -17.03 7.88
CA VAL A 326 17.02 -17.36 9.30
C VAL A 326 16.75 -16.05 10.03
N VAL A 327 15.59 -15.92 10.68
CA VAL A 327 15.40 -14.86 11.67
C VAL A 327 16.29 -15.23 12.84
N ALA A 328 17.25 -14.37 13.18
CA ALA A 328 18.26 -14.66 14.18
C ALA A 328 17.60 -15.11 15.50
N ALA A 329 18.02 -16.25 16.04
CA ALA A 329 17.63 -16.69 17.37
C ALA A 329 18.07 -15.61 18.37
N VAL A 330 17.12 -15.12 19.16
CA VAL A 330 17.43 -14.25 20.30
C VAL A 330 18.01 -15.14 21.38
N ASP A 331 19.14 -14.74 21.94
CA ASP A 331 19.78 -15.44 23.06
C ASP A 331 18.80 -15.53 24.25
N PRO A 332 18.43 -16.73 24.72
CA PRO A 332 17.52 -16.90 25.85
C PRO A 332 18.03 -16.23 27.13
N SER A 333 19.35 -16.01 27.24
CA SER A 333 19.98 -15.39 28.41
C SER A 333 19.89 -13.85 28.44
N SER A 334 19.35 -13.21 27.39
CA SER A 334 19.22 -11.74 27.30
C SER A 334 17.79 -11.22 27.49
N LEU A 335 16.86 -12.03 27.98
CA LEU A 335 15.49 -11.59 28.26
C LEU A 335 15.47 -10.81 29.59
N ALA A 336 15.63 -9.49 29.51
CA ALA A 336 15.25 -8.61 30.60
C ALA A 336 13.77 -8.85 30.97
N ASP A 337 13.40 -8.67 32.24
CA ASP A 337 12.02 -8.82 32.74
C ASP A 337 10.96 -8.01 31.96
N CYS A 338 11.39 -7.05 31.14
CA CYS A 338 10.57 -6.22 30.26
C CYS A 338 11.00 -6.34 28.78
N VAL A 339 10.07 -6.80 27.93
CA VAL A 339 10.24 -6.85 26.48
C VAL A 339 9.96 -5.48 25.88
N SER A 340 11.00 -4.78 25.42
CA SER A 340 10.85 -3.54 24.65
C SER A 340 10.45 -3.84 23.20
N VAL A 341 9.61 -3.03 22.57
CA VAL A 341 9.19 -3.17 21.16
C VAL A 341 9.08 -1.78 20.52
N ASP A 342 9.60 -1.62 19.30
CA ASP A 342 9.36 -0.41 18.52
C ASP A 342 8.01 -0.54 17.77
N GLY A 343 7.02 0.27 18.16
CA GLY A 343 5.69 0.34 17.56
C GLY A 343 5.65 0.96 16.16
N ALA A 344 6.80 1.37 15.61
CA ALA A 344 6.99 1.75 14.22
C ALA A 344 7.63 0.64 13.36
N ASP A 345 8.04 -0.49 13.95
CA ASP A 345 8.59 -1.64 13.22
C ASP A 345 7.53 -2.33 12.36
N GLY A 346 7.98 -2.93 11.25
CA GLY A 346 7.10 -3.57 10.27
C GLY A 346 6.02 -2.63 9.73
N GLU A 347 4.77 -3.06 9.79
CA GLU A 347 3.58 -2.29 9.37
C GLU A 347 3.20 -1.14 10.36
N GLY A 348 3.94 -1.02 11.47
CA GLY A 348 4.03 0.20 12.29
C GLY A 348 2.74 0.67 12.93
N GLY A 349 2.03 -0.21 13.65
CA GLY A 349 0.85 0.21 14.42
C GLY A 349 0.05 -0.93 15.04
N GLY A 350 -1.12 -1.22 14.47
CA GLY A 350 -2.15 -2.05 15.10
C GLY A 350 -1.74 -3.49 15.36
N GLN A 351 -1.12 -4.17 14.38
CA GLN A 351 -0.75 -5.59 14.54
C GLN A 351 0.33 -5.79 15.60
N VAL A 352 1.38 -4.96 15.58
CA VAL A 352 2.46 -4.97 16.60
C VAL A 352 1.85 -4.87 18.00
N LEU A 353 0.94 -3.91 18.22
CA LEU A 353 0.27 -3.74 19.52
C LEU A 353 -0.56 -4.94 19.92
N ARG A 354 -1.40 -5.47 19.03
CA ARG A 354 -2.28 -6.61 19.33
C ARG A 354 -1.48 -7.85 19.71
N MET A 355 -0.48 -8.19 18.91
CA MET A 355 0.34 -9.38 19.14
C MET A 355 1.24 -9.23 20.36
N SER A 356 1.87 -8.07 20.54
CA SER A 356 2.77 -7.85 21.67
C SER A 356 1.98 -7.89 22.99
N MET A 357 0.80 -7.24 23.03
CA MET A 357 -0.07 -7.30 24.21
C MET A 357 -0.56 -8.73 24.48
N ALA A 358 -1.02 -9.47 23.44
CA ALA A 358 -1.47 -10.85 23.59
C ALA A 358 -0.36 -11.76 24.16
N LEU A 359 0.84 -11.70 23.57
CA LEU A 359 1.98 -12.51 24.00
C LEU A 359 2.51 -12.09 25.38
N ALA A 360 2.57 -10.79 25.68
CA ALA A 360 2.95 -10.30 27.00
C ALA A 360 2.02 -10.84 28.09
N THR A 361 0.70 -10.82 27.84
CA THR A 361 -0.30 -11.35 28.77
C THR A 361 -0.24 -12.87 28.88
N VAL A 362 -0.18 -13.61 27.77
CA VAL A 362 -0.12 -15.08 27.79
C VAL A 362 1.14 -15.57 28.51
N LEU A 363 2.30 -14.99 28.20
CA LEU A 363 3.60 -15.38 28.76
C LEU A 363 3.91 -14.70 30.10
N ARG A 364 3.01 -13.84 30.60
CA ARG A 364 3.16 -13.10 31.86
C ARG A 364 4.44 -12.27 31.93
N LYS A 365 4.83 -11.64 30.81
CA LYS A 365 6.03 -10.80 30.68
C LYS A 365 5.66 -9.33 30.75
N ASN A 366 6.52 -8.52 31.37
CA ASN A 366 6.39 -7.07 31.24
C ASN A 366 6.75 -6.66 29.81
N MET A 367 6.15 -5.57 29.34
CA MET A 367 6.35 -5.08 28.00
C MET A 367 6.38 -3.55 27.99
N HIS A 368 7.21 -2.98 27.12
CA HIS A 368 7.16 -1.59 26.76
C HIS A 368 7.11 -1.44 25.23
N VAL A 369 6.11 -0.75 24.70
CA VAL A 369 6.03 -0.41 23.27
C VAL A 369 6.20 1.09 23.12
N HIS A 370 7.16 1.56 22.33
CA HIS A 370 7.38 2.99 22.04
C HIS A 370 7.12 3.31 20.56
N SER A 371 7.23 4.58 20.14
CA SER A 371 7.10 5.00 18.73
C SER A 371 5.80 4.55 18.03
N ILE A 372 4.71 4.38 18.78
CA ILE A 372 3.45 3.83 18.27
C ILE A 372 2.94 4.69 17.10
N ARG A 373 2.83 4.06 15.92
CA ARG A 373 2.36 4.70 14.68
C ARG A 373 3.17 5.94 14.28
N ALA A 374 4.45 6.04 14.67
CA ALA A 374 5.30 7.19 14.35
C ALA A 374 5.44 7.48 12.84
N LYS A 375 5.28 6.46 11.99
CA LYS A 375 5.32 6.57 10.52
C LYS A 375 3.97 6.93 9.87
N ARG A 376 2.88 7.07 10.64
CA ARG A 376 1.54 7.42 10.12
C ARG A 376 1.31 8.93 10.18
N SER A 377 0.42 9.44 9.32
CA SER A 377 0.04 10.86 9.28
C SER A 377 -0.45 11.40 10.63
N VAL A 378 -1.09 10.54 11.42
CA VAL A 378 -1.44 10.84 12.81
C VAL A 378 -0.89 9.73 13.71
N PRO A 379 0.20 10.00 14.45
CA PRO A 379 0.82 9.06 15.38
C PRO A 379 -0.07 8.68 16.58
N GLY A 380 0.42 7.73 17.37
CA GLY A 380 -0.17 7.32 18.65
C GLY A 380 -1.39 6.40 18.54
N LEU A 381 -1.90 5.96 19.69
CA LEU A 381 -3.06 5.05 19.78
C LEU A 381 -4.34 5.68 19.19
N ARG A 382 -5.21 4.82 18.66
CA ARG A 382 -6.56 5.15 18.16
C ARG A 382 -7.59 4.38 18.99
N ASN A 383 -8.87 4.75 18.90
CA ASN A 383 -9.95 4.13 19.69
C ASN A 383 -9.92 2.59 19.64
N GLN A 384 -9.79 1.99 18.46
CA GLN A 384 -9.67 0.53 18.32
C GLN A 384 -8.44 -0.05 19.04
N HIS A 385 -7.29 0.64 19.00
CA HIS A 385 -6.07 0.17 19.66
C HIS A 385 -6.23 0.21 21.18
N VAL A 386 -6.74 1.33 21.70
CA VAL A 386 -7.02 1.52 23.14
C VAL A 386 -7.95 0.42 23.63
N CYS A 387 -9.06 0.19 22.92
CA CYS A 387 -10.02 -0.84 23.27
C CYS A 387 -9.38 -2.24 23.32
N SER A 388 -8.61 -2.63 22.28
CA SER A 388 -7.94 -3.93 22.25
C SER A 388 -6.97 -4.13 23.41
N ILE A 389 -6.08 -3.16 23.68
CA ILE A 389 -5.07 -3.34 24.73
C ILE A 389 -5.66 -3.29 26.14
N GLN A 390 -6.71 -2.48 26.36
CA GLN A 390 -7.41 -2.44 27.64
C GLN A 390 -8.17 -3.74 27.89
N LEU A 391 -8.84 -4.29 26.86
CA LEU A 391 -9.50 -5.59 26.96
C LEU A 391 -8.50 -6.69 27.35
N VAL A 392 -7.38 -6.78 26.65
CA VAL A 392 -6.34 -7.79 26.97
C VAL A 392 -5.73 -7.54 28.34
N GLY A 393 -5.51 -6.27 28.72
CA GLY A 393 -5.02 -5.90 30.05
C GLY A 393 -5.97 -6.35 31.16
N ASN A 394 -7.27 -6.19 30.96
CA ASN A 394 -8.32 -6.64 31.88
C ASN A 394 -8.37 -8.16 31.99
N ILE A 395 -8.21 -8.88 30.87
CA ILE A 395 -8.13 -10.35 30.86
C ILE A 395 -6.90 -10.81 31.67
N GLY A 396 -5.77 -10.12 31.50
CA GLY A 396 -4.54 -10.43 32.23
C GLY A 396 -4.51 -9.97 33.70
N GLY A 397 -5.34 -8.99 34.06
CA GLY A 397 -5.29 -8.33 35.38
C GLY A 397 -3.97 -7.58 35.65
N GLY A 398 -3.20 -7.26 34.61
CA GLY A 398 -1.92 -6.53 34.72
C GLY A 398 -2.12 -5.01 34.69
N GLU A 399 -1.10 -4.26 35.09
CA GLU A 399 -1.16 -2.79 35.11
C GLU A 399 -0.73 -2.23 33.73
N LEU A 400 -1.65 -1.51 33.08
CA LEU A 400 -1.40 -0.86 31.79
C LEU A 400 -1.26 0.65 31.97
N THR A 401 -0.11 1.20 31.58
CA THR A 401 0.16 2.64 31.53
C THR A 401 0.29 3.12 30.09
N GLY A 402 -0.13 4.36 29.84
CA GLY A 402 -0.14 4.94 28.48
C GLY A 402 -1.25 4.41 27.57
N GLY A 403 -2.15 3.55 28.07
CA GLY A 403 -3.25 2.94 27.32
C GLY A 403 -4.43 3.89 27.03
N HIS A 404 -4.15 5.10 26.53
CA HIS A 404 -5.14 6.12 26.20
C HIS A 404 -4.94 6.68 24.79
N LEU A 405 -5.95 7.39 24.28
CA LEU A 405 -5.94 7.94 22.92
C LEU A 405 -4.69 8.81 22.68
N SER A 406 -4.15 8.73 21.47
CA SER A 406 -2.97 9.47 21.00
C SER A 406 -1.65 9.15 21.71
N SER A 407 -1.62 8.25 22.69
CA SER A 407 -0.37 7.86 23.32
C SER A 407 0.59 7.22 22.31
N THR A 408 1.85 7.65 22.33
CA THR A 408 2.92 7.13 21.46
C THR A 408 3.74 6.03 22.11
N ALA A 409 3.47 5.72 23.38
CA ALA A 409 4.07 4.60 24.10
C ALA A 409 3.10 3.97 25.11
N ILE A 410 3.29 2.68 25.38
CA ILE A 410 2.59 1.97 26.46
C ILE A 410 3.59 1.13 27.25
N SER A 411 3.32 0.94 28.53
CA SER A 411 3.97 -0.10 29.34
C SER A 411 2.90 -0.98 29.98
N TYR A 412 3.11 -2.28 29.91
CA TYR A 412 2.27 -3.29 30.55
C TYR A 412 3.11 -4.08 31.54
N ALA A 413 2.72 -3.99 32.81
CA ALA A 413 3.29 -4.82 33.87
C ALA A 413 2.35 -6.02 34.09
N ALA A 414 2.82 -7.21 33.71
CA ALA A 414 2.09 -8.43 33.97
C ALA A 414 2.10 -8.68 35.49
N ASN A 415 0.95 -9.08 36.05
CA ASN A 415 0.83 -9.31 37.50
C ASN A 415 1.43 -10.66 37.95
N GLY A 416 1.99 -11.46 37.02
CA GLY A 416 2.54 -12.80 37.27
C GLY A 416 1.51 -13.89 37.60
N LYS A 417 0.22 -13.55 37.72
CA LYS A 417 -0.85 -14.47 38.13
C LYS A 417 -1.35 -15.29 36.95
N THR A 418 -1.90 -16.46 37.27
CA THR A 418 -2.63 -17.28 36.30
C THR A 418 -3.83 -16.51 35.77
N LEU A 419 -4.00 -16.54 34.45
CA LEU A 419 -5.15 -15.97 33.76
C LEU A 419 -6.39 -16.74 34.19
N THR A 420 -7.37 -16.09 34.82
CA THR A 420 -8.52 -16.80 35.41
C THR A 420 -9.61 -17.15 34.41
N GLY A 421 -9.70 -16.39 33.31
CA GLY A 421 -10.86 -16.38 32.43
C GLY A 421 -12.07 -15.69 33.09
N GLY A 422 -13.19 -15.65 32.38
CA GLY A 422 -14.44 -15.07 32.88
C GLY A 422 -15.26 -14.37 31.78
N SER A 423 -16.06 -13.40 32.22
CA SER A 423 -16.90 -12.59 31.33
C SER A 423 -16.30 -11.20 31.14
N PHE A 424 -16.06 -10.80 29.90
CA PHE A 424 -15.45 -9.51 29.57
C PHE A 424 -16.27 -8.73 28.54
N ILE A 425 -16.07 -7.41 28.51
CA ILE A 425 -16.68 -6.54 27.53
C ILE A 425 -15.59 -5.71 26.87
N GLY A 426 -15.54 -5.73 25.55
CA GLY A 426 -14.74 -4.80 24.73
C GLY A 426 -15.66 -3.94 23.89
N ASP A 427 -15.60 -2.62 24.05
CA ASP A 427 -16.42 -1.70 23.28
C ASP A 427 -15.56 -0.63 22.61
N ALA A 428 -15.47 -0.68 21.28
CA ALA A 428 -14.68 0.25 20.49
C ALA A 428 -15.27 1.66 20.44
N LYS A 429 -16.54 1.84 20.85
CA LYS A 429 -17.33 3.10 20.80
C LYS A 429 -17.42 3.77 19.42
N THR A 430 -16.90 3.10 18.40
CA THR A 430 -16.70 3.55 17.03
C THR A 430 -16.79 2.34 16.10
N ALA A 431 -16.62 2.53 14.79
CA ALA A 431 -16.47 1.44 13.82
C ALA A 431 -15.12 0.68 13.92
N GLY A 432 -14.50 0.62 15.09
CA GLY A 432 -13.33 -0.24 15.31
C GLY A 432 -13.70 -1.71 15.09
N SER A 433 -12.87 -2.44 14.33
CA SER A 433 -13.14 -3.83 13.93
C SER A 433 -13.16 -4.78 15.13
N VAL A 434 -14.28 -5.49 15.34
CA VAL A 434 -14.36 -6.54 16.37
C VAL A 434 -13.47 -7.72 16.01
N SER A 435 -13.26 -8.03 14.73
CA SER A 435 -12.32 -9.07 14.28
C SER A 435 -10.91 -8.81 14.80
N LEU A 436 -10.44 -7.56 14.72
CA LEU A 436 -9.13 -7.18 15.26
C LEU A 436 -9.09 -7.26 16.80
N MET A 437 -10.19 -6.97 17.49
CA MET A 437 -10.27 -7.17 18.95
C MET A 437 -10.18 -8.65 19.32
N ILE A 438 -10.81 -9.54 18.54
CA ILE A 438 -10.70 -11.00 18.69
C ILE A 438 -9.24 -11.43 18.52
N GLN A 439 -8.53 -10.97 17.48
CA GLN A 439 -7.11 -11.28 17.27
C GLN A 439 -6.25 -10.95 18.49
N ALA A 440 -6.55 -9.85 19.19
CA ALA A 440 -5.80 -9.44 20.38
C ALA A 440 -6.17 -10.26 21.62
N ALA A 441 -7.46 -10.50 21.85
CA ALA A 441 -7.96 -11.10 23.08
C ALA A 441 -7.90 -12.63 23.09
N LEU A 442 -8.14 -13.28 21.94
CA LEU A 442 -8.33 -14.73 21.86
C LEU A 442 -7.16 -15.54 22.43
N PRO A 443 -5.87 -15.22 22.18
CA PRO A 443 -4.78 -15.97 22.80
C PRO A 443 -4.86 -15.97 24.34
N ALA A 444 -5.07 -14.82 24.96
CA ALA A 444 -5.17 -14.74 26.43
C ALA A 444 -6.39 -15.50 26.99
N LEU A 445 -7.51 -15.49 26.26
CA LEU A 445 -8.71 -16.23 26.66
C LEU A 445 -8.54 -17.75 26.56
N LEU A 446 -7.89 -18.24 25.50
CA LEU A 446 -7.66 -19.67 25.30
C LEU A 446 -6.69 -20.27 26.33
N PHE A 447 -5.67 -19.50 26.73
CA PHE A 447 -4.71 -19.88 27.77
C PHE A 447 -5.13 -19.45 29.19
N SER A 448 -6.41 -19.12 29.39
CA SER A 448 -6.98 -18.90 30.72
C SER A 448 -7.33 -20.22 31.39
N ALA A 449 -7.30 -20.24 32.73
CA ALA A 449 -7.64 -21.41 33.55
C ALA A 449 -9.11 -21.87 33.40
N LYS A 450 -9.98 -21.01 32.85
CA LYS A 450 -11.39 -21.32 32.58
C LYS A 450 -11.82 -20.73 31.25
N SER A 451 -12.77 -21.41 30.61
CA SER A 451 -13.44 -20.91 29.40
C SER A 451 -14.08 -19.55 29.68
N SER A 452 -14.07 -18.68 28.67
CA SER A 452 -14.43 -17.28 28.81
C SER A 452 -15.44 -16.86 27.76
N THR A 453 -16.27 -15.88 28.11
CA THR A 453 -17.22 -15.23 27.20
C THR A 453 -16.87 -13.76 27.09
N VAL A 454 -16.83 -13.22 25.88
CA VAL A 454 -16.52 -11.81 25.63
C VAL A 454 -17.56 -11.18 24.73
N THR A 455 -18.22 -10.14 25.21
CA THR A 455 -19.08 -9.30 24.37
C THR A 455 -18.23 -8.21 23.73
N LEU A 456 -18.20 -8.17 22.40
CA LEU A 456 -17.44 -7.20 21.64
C LEU A 456 -18.39 -6.30 20.84
N ARG A 457 -18.21 -4.98 20.96
CA ARG A 457 -19.00 -3.96 20.27
C ARG A 457 -18.13 -3.10 19.37
N GLY A 458 -18.55 -2.97 18.11
CA GLY A 458 -17.76 -2.29 17.08
C GLY A 458 -18.28 -2.57 15.67
N GLY A 459 -17.41 -2.49 14.67
CA GLY A 459 -17.72 -2.90 13.31
C GLY A 459 -17.42 -4.38 13.07
N THR A 460 -18.38 -5.12 12.51
CA THR A 460 -18.26 -6.52 12.07
C THR A 460 -17.79 -6.63 10.61
N ASP A 461 -18.05 -5.59 9.83
CA ASP A 461 -17.78 -5.52 8.40
C ASP A 461 -17.21 -4.12 8.09
N VAL A 462 -15.89 -3.98 8.24
CA VAL A 462 -15.19 -2.69 8.08
C VAL A 462 -13.98 -2.82 7.18
N ASP A 463 -13.76 -1.79 6.37
CA ASP A 463 -12.65 -1.73 5.41
C ASP A 463 -11.30 -1.96 6.09
N PHE A 464 -10.38 -2.58 5.36
CA PHE A 464 -9.01 -2.86 5.81
C PHE A 464 -8.92 -3.74 7.08
N SER A 465 -9.95 -4.54 7.35
CA SER A 465 -9.91 -5.59 8.37
C SER A 465 -10.68 -6.82 7.90
N PRO A 466 -10.34 -8.03 8.38
CA PRO A 466 -11.09 -9.22 8.02
C PRO A 466 -12.56 -9.11 8.45
N PRO A 467 -13.53 -9.44 7.58
CA PRO A 467 -14.93 -9.50 7.97
C PRO A 467 -15.12 -10.53 9.08
N ILE A 468 -16.17 -10.40 9.91
CA ILE A 468 -16.37 -11.32 11.04
C ILE A 468 -16.51 -12.79 10.59
N GLU A 469 -16.97 -13.04 9.36
CA GLU A 469 -17.05 -14.40 8.81
C GLU A 469 -15.68 -15.08 8.65
N PHE A 470 -14.63 -14.30 8.42
CA PHE A 470 -13.25 -14.83 8.41
C PHE A 470 -12.90 -15.45 9.77
N MET A 471 -13.34 -14.81 10.87
CA MET A 471 -13.12 -15.30 12.22
C MET A 471 -14.00 -16.51 12.55
N ARG A 472 -15.25 -16.54 12.05
CA ARG A 472 -16.24 -17.59 12.33
C ARG A 472 -15.96 -18.91 11.61
N GLY A 473 -15.45 -18.85 10.39
CA GLY A 473 -15.17 -20.02 9.55
C GLY A 473 -13.67 -20.31 9.46
N PRO A 474 -12.94 -19.71 8.50
CA PRO A 474 -11.56 -20.08 8.20
C PRO A 474 -10.60 -20.05 9.39
N PHE A 475 -10.62 -18.97 10.18
CA PHE A 475 -9.73 -18.84 11.33
C PHE A 475 -10.09 -19.81 12.46
N ARG A 476 -11.39 -20.12 12.64
CA ARG A 476 -11.84 -21.15 13.58
C ARG A 476 -11.33 -22.53 13.19
N GLN A 477 -11.42 -22.89 11.91
CA GLN A 477 -10.92 -24.17 11.41
C GLN A 477 -9.39 -24.28 11.50
N LEU A 478 -8.68 -23.18 11.24
CA LEU A 478 -7.24 -23.09 11.49
C LEU A 478 -6.89 -23.38 12.96
N LEU A 479 -7.58 -22.75 13.92
CA LEU A 479 -7.33 -22.98 15.35
C LEU A 479 -7.73 -24.38 15.83
N ALA A 480 -8.77 -24.98 15.25
CA ALA A 480 -9.10 -26.38 15.50
C ALA A 480 -7.93 -27.31 15.16
N GLY A 481 -7.14 -26.99 14.13
CA GLY A 481 -5.91 -27.71 13.78
C GLY A 481 -4.83 -27.67 14.86
N PHE A 482 -4.77 -26.60 15.66
CA PHE A 482 -3.91 -26.52 16.85
C PHE A 482 -4.50 -27.21 18.08
N GLY A 483 -5.74 -27.70 18.01
CA GLY A 483 -6.49 -28.25 19.15
C GLY A 483 -7.17 -27.19 20.03
N ALA A 484 -7.33 -25.96 19.53
CA ALA A 484 -8.06 -24.90 20.21
C ALA A 484 -9.47 -24.72 19.63
N ALA A 485 -10.43 -24.31 20.47
CA ALA A 485 -11.81 -24.12 20.06
C ALA A 485 -12.36 -22.79 20.56
N PHE A 486 -13.10 -22.13 19.68
CA PHE A 486 -13.91 -20.95 20.01
C PHE A 486 -15.13 -20.90 19.10
N ASP A 487 -16.13 -20.14 19.52
CA ASP A 487 -17.33 -19.84 18.74
C ASP A 487 -17.63 -18.34 18.79
N ILE A 488 -18.26 -17.82 17.74
CA ILE A 488 -18.67 -16.41 17.67
C ILE A 488 -20.12 -16.35 17.21
N ALA A 489 -20.97 -15.84 18.09
CA ALA A 489 -22.35 -15.48 17.75
C ALA A 489 -22.44 -14.00 17.37
N VAL A 490 -22.85 -13.72 16.13
CA VAL A 490 -23.14 -12.36 15.67
C VAL A 490 -24.54 -11.97 16.14
N LYS A 491 -24.64 -11.15 17.19
CA LYS A 491 -25.92 -10.66 17.71
C LYS A 491 -26.45 -9.53 16.85
N LYS A 492 -25.55 -8.67 16.37
CA LYS A 492 -25.87 -7.53 15.53
C LYS A 492 -24.70 -7.19 14.61
N ARG A 493 -24.99 -6.95 13.33
CA ARG A 493 -23.99 -6.47 12.37
C ARG A 493 -23.72 -4.97 12.53
N GLY A 494 -22.47 -4.57 12.32
CA GLY A 494 -22.03 -3.19 12.34
C GLY A 494 -21.10 -2.90 11.18
N PHE A 495 -21.40 -1.89 10.39
CA PHE A 495 -20.68 -1.59 9.15
C PHE A 495 -19.97 -0.25 9.26
N PHE A 496 -18.83 -0.11 8.59
CA PHE A 496 -18.14 1.18 8.50
C PHE A 496 -19.02 2.22 7.76
N PRO A 497 -19.01 3.51 8.14
CA PRO A 497 -18.30 4.14 9.27
C PRO A 497 -19.09 4.14 10.59
N GLU A 498 -20.33 3.65 10.59
CA GLU A 498 -21.25 3.75 11.73
C GLU A 498 -20.89 2.80 12.89
N GLY A 499 -20.39 1.60 12.57
CA GLY A 499 -20.13 0.54 13.54
C GLY A 499 -21.42 0.01 14.17
N GLY A 500 -21.44 -0.11 15.50
CA GLY A 500 -22.66 -0.45 16.25
C GLY A 500 -23.11 -1.91 16.17
N GLY A 501 -22.23 -2.78 15.69
CA GLY A 501 -22.36 -4.24 15.75
C GLY A 501 -21.99 -4.78 17.12
N GLU A 502 -22.46 -5.99 17.39
CA GLU A 502 -22.26 -6.71 18.63
C GLU A 502 -22.06 -8.20 18.33
N VAL A 503 -20.98 -8.76 18.84
CA VAL A 503 -20.67 -10.19 18.74
C VAL A 503 -20.35 -10.74 20.12
N GLU A 504 -20.64 -12.01 20.32
CA GLU A 504 -20.31 -12.76 21.53
C GLU A 504 -19.30 -13.84 21.17
N LEU A 505 -18.08 -13.69 21.66
CA LEU A 505 -17.00 -14.67 21.53
C LEU A 505 -17.04 -15.62 22.72
N GLN A 506 -17.07 -16.91 22.47
CA GLN A 506 -16.90 -17.96 23.48
C GLN A 506 -15.58 -18.67 23.20
N ALA A 507 -14.61 -18.54 24.11
CA ALA A 507 -13.30 -19.16 23.98
C ALA A 507 -13.19 -20.32 24.98
N GLN A 508 -12.91 -21.53 24.48
CA GLN A 508 -12.74 -22.71 25.32
C GLN A 508 -11.31 -22.74 25.86
N HIS A 509 -11.16 -22.92 27.18
CA HIS A 509 -9.82 -23.09 27.75
C HIS A 509 -9.12 -24.31 27.16
N ILE A 510 -7.83 -24.14 26.88
CA ILE A 510 -6.96 -25.21 26.41
C ILE A 510 -6.57 -26.11 27.59
N GLN A 511 -6.70 -27.42 27.44
CA GLN A 511 -6.38 -28.42 28.48
C GLN A 511 -5.03 -29.10 28.30
N GLN A 512 -4.43 -28.98 27.10
CA GLN A 512 -3.17 -29.59 26.72
C GLN A 512 -2.40 -28.61 25.84
N PRO A 513 -1.06 -28.65 25.81
CA PRO A 513 -0.29 -27.82 24.89
C PRO A 513 -0.84 -27.88 23.46
N LEU A 514 -0.87 -26.72 22.78
CA LEU A 514 -1.33 -26.64 21.39
C LEU A 514 -0.51 -27.61 20.52
N LYS A 515 -1.16 -28.26 19.56
CA LYS A 515 -0.51 -29.17 18.61
C LYS A 515 0.14 -28.38 17.48
N ALA A 516 1.32 -28.81 17.03
CA ALA A 516 1.88 -28.25 15.81
C ALA A 516 0.97 -28.51 14.60
N LEU A 517 0.83 -27.50 13.74
CA LEU A 517 0.03 -27.56 12.52
C LEU A 517 0.93 -27.72 11.30
N ASP A 518 0.65 -28.66 10.40
CA ASP A 518 1.33 -28.77 9.10
C ASP A 518 0.34 -28.62 7.94
N TRP A 519 0.30 -27.43 7.36
CA TRP A 519 -0.39 -27.14 6.10
C TRP A 519 0.63 -26.86 5.00
N THR A 520 1.43 -27.87 4.67
CA THR A 520 2.38 -27.83 3.54
C THR A 520 2.08 -28.85 2.45
N THR A 521 1.04 -29.67 2.59
CA THR A 521 0.63 -30.59 1.52
C THR A 521 -0.27 -29.84 0.54
N SER A 522 0.30 -29.44 -0.60
CA SER A 522 -0.49 -28.81 -1.68
C SER A 522 -1.36 -29.86 -2.36
N SER A 523 -2.59 -29.50 -2.68
CA SER A 523 -3.49 -30.35 -3.47
C SER A 523 -4.08 -29.53 -4.60
N LYS A 524 -4.12 -30.11 -5.79
CA LYS A 524 -4.85 -29.52 -6.91
C LYS A 524 -6.34 -29.76 -6.78
N GLU A 525 -6.76 -30.93 -6.27
CA GLU A 525 -8.17 -31.22 -6.04
C GLU A 525 -8.77 -30.22 -5.02
N LEU A 526 -9.97 -29.72 -5.31
CA LEU A 526 -10.76 -28.91 -4.39
C LEU A 526 -11.94 -29.73 -3.87
N ARG A 527 -12.19 -29.66 -2.55
CA ARG A 527 -13.38 -30.27 -1.93
C ARG A 527 -14.60 -29.38 -2.11
N SER A 528 -14.44 -28.10 -1.79
CA SER A 528 -15.51 -27.11 -1.86
C SER A 528 -14.96 -25.70 -2.06
N ILE A 529 -15.81 -24.83 -2.59
CA ILE A 529 -15.65 -23.38 -2.52
C ILE A 529 -16.93 -22.81 -1.92
N THR A 530 -16.82 -22.25 -0.72
CA THR A 530 -17.95 -21.62 -0.01
C THR A 530 -17.81 -20.11 -0.06
N SER A 531 -18.91 -19.41 -0.32
CA SER A 531 -18.96 -17.94 -0.37
C SER A 531 -20.00 -17.38 0.58
N GLN A 532 -19.57 -16.50 1.49
CA GLN A 532 -20.44 -15.74 2.39
C GLN A 532 -20.66 -14.35 1.82
N ILE A 533 -21.91 -13.96 1.58
CA ILE A 533 -22.31 -12.69 0.94
C ILE A 533 -23.21 -11.92 1.91
N ILE A 534 -22.71 -10.83 2.46
CA ILE A 534 -23.45 -9.99 3.39
C ILE A 534 -23.86 -8.71 2.65
N VAL A 535 -25.16 -8.48 2.51
CA VAL A 535 -25.72 -7.31 1.83
C VAL A 535 -26.40 -6.41 2.85
N ARG A 536 -25.99 -5.14 2.91
CA ARG A 536 -26.62 -4.12 3.75
C ARG A 536 -27.19 -2.99 2.91
N GLY A 537 -28.42 -2.54 3.17
CA GLY A 537 -28.94 -1.35 2.51
C GLY A 537 -30.36 -0.97 2.90
N VAL A 538 -30.84 0.14 2.35
CA VAL A 538 -32.23 0.61 2.53
C VAL A 538 -33.08 -0.08 1.48
N SER A 539 -34.10 -0.84 1.91
CA SER A 539 -34.97 -1.59 0.99
C SER A 539 -34.22 -2.58 0.09
N VAL A 540 -33.14 -3.19 0.61
CA VAL A 540 -32.47 -4.31 -0.06
C VAL A 540 -33.28 -5.58 0.17
N ASP A 541 -33.44 -6.35 -0.89
CA ASP A 541 -34.05 -7.68 -0.90
C ASP A 541 -33.01 -8.74 -1.28
N ASP A 542 -33.45 -10.00 -1.27
CA ASP A 542 -32.61 -11.13 -1.64
C ASP A 542 -32.12 -11.08 -3.10
N GLN A 543 -32.69 -10.20 -3.94
CA GLN A 543 -32.34 -10.13 -5.36
C GLN A 543 -30.90 -9.70 -5.56
N LEU A 544 -30.44 -8.66 -4.86
CA LEU A 544 -29.05 -8.21 -4.97
C LEU A 544 -28.07 -9.28 -4.46
N GLY A 545 -28.43 -9.99 -3.38
CA GLY A 545 -27.65 -11.13 -2.91
C GLY A 545 -27.55 -12.22 -3.98
N GLN A 546 -28.68 -12.52 -4.64
CA GLN A 546 -28.73 -13.50 -5.71
C GLN A 546 -27.95 -13.08 -6.97
N GLU A 547 -27.89 -11.78 -7.29
CA GLU A 547 -27.02 -11.24 -8.35
C GLU A 547 -25.55 -11.56 -8.07
N TYR A 548 -25.09 -11.36 -6.84
CA TYR A 548 -23.75 -11.75 -6.41
C TYR A 548 -23.52 -13.26 -6.47
N VAL A 549 -24.49 -14.07 -6.03
CA VAL A 549 -24.41 -15.54 -6.16
C VAL A 549 -24.23 -15.96 -7.63
N ASN A 550 -25.02 -15.38 -8.53
CA ASN A 550 -24.98 -15.72 -9.95
C ASN A 550 -23.64 -15.31 -10.59
N ALA A 551 -23.17 -14.09 -10.27
CA ALA A 551 -21.89 -13.59 -10.74
C ALA A 551 -20.72 -14.45 -10.25
N LEU A 552 -20.67 -14.77 -8.95
CA LEU A 552 -19.64 -15.63 -8.36
C LEU A 552 -19.68 -17.04 -8.95
N ARG A 553 -20.86 -17.65 -9.07
CA ARG A 553 -21.01 -18.97 -9.67
C ARG A 553 -20.47 -19.00 -11.09
N LYS A 554 -20.77 -17.98 -11.89
CA LYS A 554 -20.26 -17.84 -13.26
C LYS A 554 -18.74 -17.68 -13.29
N ALA A 555 -18.19 -16.78 -12.47
CA ALA A 555 -16.75 -16.49 -12.44
C ALA A 555 -15.93 -17.69 -11.94
N LEU A 556 -16.35 -18.32 -10.83
CA LEU A 556 -15.73 -19.53 -10.28
C LEU A 556 -15.84 -20.71 -11.26
N GLY A 557 -17.02 -20.91 -11.85
CA GLY A 557 -17.23 -21.96 -12.85
C GLY A 557 -16.32 -21.77 -14.08
N SER A 558 -16.13 -20.53 -14.53
CA SER A 558 -15.23 -20.22 -15.64
C SER A 558 -13.77 -20.53 -15.31
N GLN A 559 -13.31 -20.25 -14.08
CA GLN A 559 -11.96 -20.61 -13.65
C GLN A 559 -11.79 -22.14 -13.54
N LEU A 560 -12.78 -22.86 -13.00
CA LEU A 560 -12.76 -24.33 -12.91
C LEU A 560 -12.71 -25.00 -14.29
N GLN A 561 -13.44 -24.47 -15.26
CA GLN A 561 -13.39 -24.98 -16.64
C GLN A 561 -12.03 -24.76 -17.31
N GLN A 562 -11.30 -23.73 -16.92
CA GLN A 562 -9.97 -23.44 -17.46
C GLN A 562 -8.86 -24.29 -16.81
N ASP A 563 -9.14 -24.91 -15.66
CA ASP A 563 -8.17 -25.68 -14.88
C ASP A 563 -8.79 -26.99 -14.39
N GLU A 564 -8.81 -27.97 -15.30
CA GLU A 564 -9.37 -29.31 -15.06
C GLU A 564 -8.70 -30.03 -13.87
N ALA A 565 -7.54 -29.57 -13.40
CA ALA A 565 -6.83 -30.17 -12.28
C ALA A 565 -7.54 -29.95 -10.93
N HIS A 566 -8.49 -29.02 -10.85
CA HIS A 566 -9.24 -28.71 -9.63
C HIS A 566 -10.46 -29.61 -9.38
N GLY A 567 -10.81 -30.47 -10.34
CA GLY A 567 -11.97 -31.35 -10.25
C GLY A 567 -13.30 -30.57 -10.26
N SER A 568 -14.32 -31.14 -9.63
CA SER A 568 -15.68 -30.57 -9.56
C SER A 568 -16.08 -30.29 -8.10
N PRO A 569 -15.49 -29.26 -7.45
CA PRO A 569 -15.80 -28.96 -6.06
C PRO A 569 -17.26 -28.55 -5.88
N ALA A 570 -17.80 -28.78 -4.69
CA ALA A 570 -19.09 -28.20 -4.31
C ALA A 570 -18.98 -26.66 -4.25
N LEU A 571 -19.88 -25.95 -4.94
CA LEU A 571 -19.97 -24.50 -4.88
C LEU A 571 -21.15 -24.09 -4.00
N GLU A 572 -20.85 -23.52 -2.83
CA GLU A 572 -21.85 -23.16 -1.83
C GLU A 572 -21.88 -21.65 -1.62
N PHE A 573 -23.08 -21.10 -1.48
CA PHE A 573 -23.29 -19.67 -1.33
C PHE A 573 -24.30 -19.41 -0.23
N GLU A 574 -23.93 -18.55 0.72
CA GLU A 574 -24.81 -18.09 1.79
C GLU A 574 -24.98 -16.57 1.68
N VAL A 575 -26.23 -16.13 1.68
CA VAL A 575 -26.59 -14.71 1.59
C VAL A 575 -27.20 -14.28 2.91
N THR A 576 -26.67 -13.21 3.50
CA THR A 576 -27.25 -12.55 4.68
C THR A 576 -27.67 -11.13 4.32
N ILE A 577 -28.95 -10.82 4.47
CA ILE A 577 -29.48 -9.46 4.29
C ILE A 577 -29.53 -8.71 5.63
N VAL A 578 -28.98 -7.49 5.64
CA VAL A 578 -28.92 -6.61 6.81
C VAL A 578 -29.67 -5.30 6.49
N PRO A 579 -30.90 -5.13 7.00
CA PRO A 579 -31.67 -3.91 6.74
C PRO A 579 -31.00 -2.66 7.35
N LYS A 580 -30.92 -1.58 6.57
CA LYS A 580 -30.51 -0.23 7.02
C LYS A 580 -31.74 0.68 7.11
N LYS A 581 -31.85 1.45 8.19
CA LYS A 581 -32.90 2.49 8.30
C LYS A 581 -32.60 3.63 7.33
N ALA A 582 -33.62 4.10 6.60
CA ALA A 582 -33.49 5.26 5.73
C ALA A 582 -33.07 6.51 6.53
N SER A 583 -32.17 7.32 5.97
CA SER A 583 -31.71 8.56 6.62
C SER A 583 -32.86 9.57 6.79
N THR A 584 -33.06 10.12 7.99
CA THR A 584 -34.21 11.00 8.32
C THR A 584 -34.03 12.49 7.95
N GLN A 585 -32.87 12.92 7.44
CA GLN A 585 -32.68 14.31 7.00
C GLN A 585 -33.41 14.59 5.68
N ARG A 586 -34.66 15.06 5.73
CA ARG A 586 -35.39 15.63 4.59
C ARG A 586 -34.79 16.99 4.20
N LYS A 587 -33.98 17.06 3.14
CA LYS A 587 -33.87 18.32 2.37
C LYS A 587 -35.17 18.47 1.56
N HIS A 588 -35.83 19.62 1.69
CA HIS A 588 -37.02 19.97 0.91
C HIS A 588 -36.68 19.87 -0.59
N PHE A 589 -37.24 18.88 -1.28
CA PHE A 589 -37.22 18.83 -2.74
C PHE A 589 -38.59 19.30 -3.25
N GLY A 590 -38.58 20.23 -4.21
CA GLY A 590 -39.77 20.72 -4.89
C GLY A 590 -40.56 19.59 -5.56
N LYS A 591 -41.89 19.71 -5.57
CA LYS A 591 -42.84 18.74 -6.13
C LYS A 591 -42.46 18.38 -7.58
N GLY A 592 -42.30 17.09 -7.89
CA GLY A 592 -42.36 16.57 -9.26
C GLY A 592 -41.20 15.68 -9.74
N LYS A 593 -40.12 15.47 -8.97
CA LYS A 593 -39.07 14.49 -9.33
C LYS A 593 -39.15 13.25 -8.45
N LYS A 594 -39.15 12.05 -9.05
CA LYS A 594 -38.92 10.79 -8.30
C LYS A 594 -37.60 10.95 -7.52
N PRO A 595 -37.54 10.59 -6.23
CA PRO A 595 -36.30 10.74 -5.46
C PRO A 595 -35.24 9.81 -6.05
N ALA A 596 -34.13 10.38 -6.54
CA ALA A 596 -32.93 9.61 -6.80
C ALA A 596 -32.42 9.03 -5.47
N GLN A 597 -32.05 7.75 -5.46
CA GLN A 597 -31.49 7.08 -4.29
C GLN A 597 -30.22 7.81 -3.84
N ARG A 598 -30.12 8.17 -2.56
CA ARG A 598 -28.98 8.96 -2.08
C ARG A 598 -27.71 8.10 -2.13
N LYS A 599 -26.54 8.74 -2.30
CA LYS A 599 -25.22 8.06 -2.29
C LYS A 599 -24.97 7.25 -0.99
N ASP A 600 -25.63 7.64 0.11
CA ASP A 600 -25.59 6.97 1.44
C ASP A 600 -26.60 5.81 1.59
N ASP A 601 -27.57 5.72 0.69
CA ASP A 601 -28.61 4.68 0.64
C ASP A 601 -28.25 3.55 -0.36
N GLN A 602 -27.09 3.64 -1.04
CA GLN A 602 -26.57 2.55 -1.85
C GLN A 602 -26.22 1.34 -0.98
N PRO A 603 -26.48 0.12 -1.47
CA PRO A 603 -26.16 -1.09 -0.74
C PRO A 603 -24.64 -1.27 -0.58
N GLU A 604 -24.24 -1.77 0.58
CA GLU A 604 -22.88 -2.16 0.94
C GLU A 604 -22.84 -3.69 0.92
N VAL A 605 -21.84 -4.27 0.25
CA VAL A 605 -21.70 -5.73 0.16
C VAL A 605 -20.33 -6.17 0.67
N SER A 606 -20.32 -7.23 1.47
CA SER A 606 -19.11 -7.90 1.96
C SER A 606 -19.16 -9.35 1.49
N VAL A 607 -18.12 -9.80 0.79
CA VAL A 607 -18.00 -11.15 0.25
C VAL A 607 -16.73 -11.80 0.78
N LEU A 608 -16.83 -13.01 1.29
CA LEU A 608 -15.70 -13.88 1.64
C LEU A 608 -15.84 -15.19 0.88
N CYS A 609 -14.86 -15.54 0.06
CA CYS A 609 -14.76 -16.84 -0.60
C CYS A 609 -13.66 -17.66 0.08
N VAL A 610 -13.96 -18.95 0.30
CA VAL A 610 -13.07 -19.90 0.96
C VAL A 610 -13.01 -21.16 0.10
N ALA A 611 -11.81 -21.53 -0.35
CA ALA A 611 -11.57 -22.81 -1.00
C ALA A 611 -10.97 -23.79 0.02
N GLU A 612 -11.56 -24.98 0.12
CA GLU A 612 -10.97 -26.12 0.84
C GLU A 612 -10.33 -27.07 -0.17
N THR A 613 -9.03 -27.33 -0.02
CA THR A 613 -8.28 -28.23 -0.89
C THR A 613 -8.50 -29.70 -0.49
N GLY A 614 -8.17 -30.65 -1.37
CA GLY A 614 -8.20 -32.09 -1.10
C GLY A 614 -7.34 -32.50 0.11
N SER A 615 -6.31 -31.72 0.42
CA SER A 615 -5.47 -31.88 1.61
C SER A 615 -6.06 -31.28 2.89
N GLY A 616 -7.23 -30.64 2.83
CA GLY A 616 -7.90 -29.99 3.96
C GLY A 616 -7.33 -28.62 4.32
N CYS A 617 -6.52 -28.03 3.44
CA CYS A 617 -5.98 -26.68 3.61
C CYS A 617 -7.00 -25.63 3.12
N LEU A 618 -6.92 -24.42 3.67
CA LEU A 618 -7.87 -23.33 3.36
C LEU A 618 -7.18 -22.14 2.72
N VAL A 619 -7.73 -21.68 1.60
CA VAL A 619 -7.32 -20.44 0.92
C VAL A 619 -8.50 -19.47 0.88
N THR A 620 -8.32 -18.28 1.45
CA THR A 620 -9.38 -17.27 1.54
C THR A 620 -9.10 -16.04 0.68
N VAL A 621 -10.16 -15.45 0.14
CA VAL A 621 -10.15 -14.12 -0.46
C VAL A 621 -11.43 -13.39 -0.08
N ASP A 622 -11.32 -12.11 0.22
CA ASP A 622 -12.46 -11.28 0.61
C ASP A 622 -12.48 -9.93 -0.11
N ARG A 623 -13.67 -9.34 -0.13
CA ARG A 623 -13.89 -7.99 -0.64
C ARG A 623 -15.10 -7.37 0.07
N ALA A 624 -14.91 -6.20 0.66
CA ALA A 624 -15.98 -5.35 1.15
C ALA A 624 -16.04 -4.05 0.33
N GLY A 625 -17.24 -3.51 0.13
CA GLY A 625 -17.42 -2.18 -0.45
C GLY A 625 -18.65 -2.05 -1.36
N LYS A 626 -18.60 -1.02 -2.22
CA LYS A 626 -19.66 -0.67 -3.18
C LYS A 626 -19.25 -1.05 -4.61
N LEU A 627 -18.97 -2.33 -4.84
CA LEU A 627 -18.66 -2.84 -6.17
C LEU A 627 -19.89 -3.45 -6.83
N ALA A 628 -19.89 -3.55 -8.16
CA ALA A 628 -20.88 -4.34 -8.88
C ALA A 628 -20.61 -5.84 -8.67
N ALA A 629 -21.67 -6.66 -8.72
CA ALA A 629 -21.59 -8.11 -8.52
C ALA A 629 -20.56 -8.79 -9.44
N ASP A 630 -20.60 -8.50 -10.74
CA ASP A 630 -19.69 -9.08 -11.73
C ASP A 630 -18.23 -8.68 -11.48
N GLU A 631 -17.96 -7.40 -11.20
CA GLU A 631 -16.61 -6.90 -10.90
C GLU A 631 -16.04 -7.56 -9.64
N ALA A 632 -16.84 -7.66 -8.58
CA ALA A 632 -16.44 -8.33 -7.35
C ALA A 632 -16.16 -9.82 -7.59
N ALA A 633 -17.02 -10.50 -8.36
CA ALA A 633 -16.91 -11.91 -8.66
C ALA A 633 -15.65 -12.24 -9.48
N GLU A 634 -15.37 -11.47 -10.53
CA GLU A 634 -14.17 -11.65 -11.37
C GLU A 634 -12.88 -11.44 -10.56
N LEU A 635 -12.83 -10.41 -9.73
CA LEU A 635 -11.67 -10.11 -8.88
C LEU A 635 -11.43 -11.22 -7.86
N LEU A 636 -12.48 -11.66 -7.16
CA LEU A 636 -12.39 -12.71 -6.12
C LEU A 636 -12.00 -14.05 -6.73
N ALA A 637 -12.70 -14.49 -7.78
CA ALA A 637 -12.39 -15.74 -8.47
C ALA A 637 -10.96 -15.71 -9.05
N GLY A 638 -10.58 -14.63 -9.73
CA GLY A 638 -9.24 -14.48 -10.28
C GLY A 638 -8.13 -14.55 -9.22
N LYS A 639 -8.30 -13.85 -8.09
CA LYS A 639 -7.34 -13.88 -6.97
C LYS A 639 -7.27 -15.26 -6.32
N LEU A 640 -8.41 -15.90 -6.06
CA LEU A 640 -8.48 -17.24 -5.47
C LEU A 640 -7.73 -18.26 -6.32
N PHE A 641 -8.03 -18.34 -7.61
CA PHE A 641 -7.39 -19.30 -8.52
C PHE A 641 -5.93 -18.95 -8.81
N SER A 642 -5.54 -17.67 -8.75
CA SER A 642 -4.12 -17.29 -8.80
C SER A 642 -3.32 -17.89 -7.63
N LEU A 643 -3.89 -17.90 -6.42
CA LEU A 643 -3.28 -18.51 -5.25
C LEU A 643 -3.26 -20.04 -5.36
N LEU A 644 -4.39 -20.65 -5.72
CA LEU A 644 -4.50 -22.11 -5.88
C LEU A 644 -3.51 -22.67 -6.91
N ARG A 645 -3.36 -22.02 -8.07
CA ARG A 645 -2.40 -22.43 -9.11
C ARG A 645 -0.94 -22.39 -8.66
N LYS A 646 -0.62 -21.55 -7.67
CA LYS A 646 0.72 -21.47 -7.07
C LYS A 646 0.98 -22.54 -6.03
N GLY A 647 -0.03 -23.35 -5.71
CA GLY A 647 0.06 -24.45 -4.77
C GLY A 647 0.15 -24.00 -3.31
N VAL A 648 -0.29 -22.78 -2.98
CA VAL A 648 -0.34 -22.32 -1.59
C VAL A 648 -1.35 -23.15 -0.80
N CYS A 649 -1.06 -23.37 0.48
CA CYS A 649 -1.96 -24.09 1.39
C CYS A 649 -2.74 -23.12 2.27
N THR A 650 -2.28 -21.87 2.40
CA THR A 650 -3.02 -20.83 3.12
C THR A 650 -2.70 -19.46 2.55
N ASP A 651 -3.60 -18.50 2.75
CA ASP A 651 -3.40 -17.11 2.34
C ASP A 651 -2.60 -16.30 3.37
N GLU A 652 -2.25 -15.06 3.03
CA GLU A 652 -1.43 -14.20 3.90
C GLU A 652 -2.12 -13.80 5.21
N HIS A 653 -3.45 -13.69 5.23
CA HIS A 653 -4.24 -13.28 6.39
C HIS A 653 -4.45 -14.44 7.36
N LEU A 654 -4.65 -15.68 6.87
CA LEU A 654 -4.63 -16.84 7.76
C LEU A 654 -3.23 -17.06 8.33
N ALA A 655 -2.19 -16.91 7.50
CA ALA A 655 -0.81 -17.13 7.90
C ALA A 655 -0.36 -16.18 9.03
N ASP A 656 -0.62 -14.88 8.92
CA ASP A 656 -0.19 -13.92 9.95
C ASP A 656 -0.90 -14.13 11.29
N ASN A 657 -2.16 -14.57 11.28
CA ASN A 657 -2.95 -14.88 12.46
C ASN A 657 -2.53 -16.21 13.12
N ALA A 658 -1.99 -17.15 12.33
CA ALA A 658 -1.49 -18.43 12.85
C ALA A 658 -0.24 -18.26 13.73
N VAL A 659 0.61 -17.26 13.45
CA VAL A 659 1.97 -17.17 14.00
C VAL A 659 2.03 -17.20 15.53
N VAL A 660 1.10 -16.53 16.22
CA VAL A 660 1.04 -16.56 17.70
C VAL A 660 0.87 -17.99 18.20
N PHE A 661 -0.02 -18.75 17.57
CA PHE A 661 -0.34 -20.12 17.96
C PHE A 661 0.76 -21.09 17.55
N MET A 662 1.36 -20.90 16.36
CA MET A 662 2.54 -21.67 15.94
C MET A 662 3.71 -21.52 16.93
N ALA A 663 3.95 -20.31 17.44
CA ALA A 663 5.03 -20.04 18.39
C ALA A 663 4.76 -20.66 19.77
N LEU A 664 3.49 -20.79 20.17
CA LEU A 664 3.08 -21.38 21.45
C LEU A 664 2.89 -22.90 21.38
N ALA A 665 2.73 -23.47 20.18
CA ALA A 665 2.49 -24.90 19.98
C ALA A 665 3.68 -25.79 20.38
N GLN A 666 3.37 -27.03 20.72
CA GLN A 666 4.34 -28.09 20.95
C GLN A 666 4.73 -28.72 19.61
N GLY A 667 6.01 -28.63 19.27
CA GLY A 667 6.58 -29.16 18.02
C GLY A 667 6.76 -28.10 16.94
N THR A 668 7.02 -28.54 15.72
CA THR A 668 7.28 -27.65 14.57
C THR A 668 6.04 -27.47 13.73
N SER A 669 5.47 -26.26 13.72
CA SER A 669 4.37 -25.91 12.82
C SER A 669 4.89 -25.45 11.47
N LYS A 670 4.21 -25.79 10.38
CA LYS A 670 4.57 -25.43 9.01
C LYS A 670 3.37 -24.95 8.21
N LEU A 671 3.52 -23.85 7.47
CA LEU A 671 2.51 -23.31 6.57
C LEU A 671 3.13 -22.99 5.22
N ARG A 672 2.55 -23.49 4.12
CA ARG A 672 2.87 -23.00 2.77
C ARG A 672 1.96 -21.82 2.44
N VAL A 673 2.58 -20.64 2.33
CA VAL A 673 1.96 -19.33 2.13
C VAL A 673 2.32 -18.76 0.74
N PRO A 674 1.68 -17.67 0.29
CA PRO A 674 2.08 -17.00 -0.95
C PRO A 674 3.51 -16.49 -0.85
N SER A 675 4.26 -16.48 -1.97
CA SER A 675 5.62 -15.95 -2.03
C SER A 675 5.68 -14.49 -1.58
N LYS A 676 6.86 -14.00 -1.18
CA LYS A 676 7.01 -12.60 -0.76
C LYS A 676 6.54 -11.58 -1.80
N SER A 677 6.70 -11.88 -3.08
CA SER A 677 6.24 -11.01 -4.18
C SER A 677 4.72 -11.01 -4.38
N ASP A 678 4.02 -11.99 -3.83
CA ASP A 678 2.57 -12.18 -4.01
C ASP A 678 1.75 -11.79 -2.77
N ARG A 679 2.41 -11.46 -1.66
CA ARG A 679 1.77 -10.90 -0.46
C ARG A 679 1.55 -9.39 -0.65
N THR A 680 0.41 -8.90 -0.16
CA THR A 680 0.04 -7.48 -0.25
C THR A 680 0.58 -6.64 0.91
N SER A 681 1.13 -7.29 1.94
CA SER A 681 1.60 -6.65 3.17
C SER A 681 2.88 -7.28 3.75
N HIS A 682 3.49 -6.62 4.73
CA HIS A 682 4.53 -7.19 5.59
C HIS A 682 3.98 -7.74 6.92
N HIS A 683 2.68 -8.08 6.98
CA HIS A 683 2.04 -8.52 8.23
C HIS A 683 2.63 -9.85 8.72
N LEU A 684 2.90 -10.81 7.84
CA LEU A 684 3.50 -12.07 8.21
C LEU A 684 4.90 -11.89 8.82
N GLU A 685 5.79 -11.14 8.18
CA GLU A 685 7.14 -10.88 8.71
C GLU A 685 7.10 -10.11 10.04
N THR A 686 6.16 -9.16 10.17
CA THR A 686 5.92 -8.45 11.43
C THR A 686 5.50 -9.43 12.52
N ALA A 687 4.59 -10.36 12.21
CA ALA A 687 4.12 -11.37 13.15
C ALA A 687 5.27 -12.27 13.63
N LEU A 688 6.07 -12.78 12.71
CA LEU A 688 7.22 -13.65 13.00
C LEU A 688 8.23 -12.93 13.91
N GLY A 689 8.56 -11.67 13.61
CA GLY A 689 9.50 -10.89 14.41
C GLY A 689 9.02 -10.63 15.84
N ILE A 690 7.74 -10.28 16.02
CA ILE A 690 7.16 -10.05 17.35
C ILE A 690 7.08 -11.36 18.13
N ALA A 691 6.58 -12.44 17.51
CA ALA A 691 6.48 -13.74 18.17
C ALA A 691 7.85 -14.25 18.63
N ALA A 692 8.90 -14.13 17.81
CA ALA A 692 10.27 -14.46 18.17
C ALA A 692 10.76 -13.69 19.40
N ARG A 693 10.50 -12.38 19.45
CA ARG A 693 10.95 -11.51 20.53
C ARG A 693 10.34 -11.86 21.89
N PHE A 694 9.09 -12.33 21.90
CA PHE A 694 8.40 -12.69 23.13
C PHE A 694 8.65 -14.13 23.58
N THR A 695 8.61 -15.07 22.64
CA THR A 695 8.64 -16.51 22.95
C THR A 695 10.04 -17.10 22.97
N GLY A 696 10.97 -16.55 22.17
CA GLY A 696 12.25 -17.21 21.89
C GLY A 696 12.12 -18.41 20.93
N ALA A 697 10.94 -18.67 20.36
CA ALA A 697 10.74 -19.70 19.34
C ALA A 697 11.65 -19.45 18.12
N LYS A 698 11.98 -20.52 17.39
CA LYS A 698 12.81 -20.41 16.17
C LYS A 698 11.91 -20.37 14.95
N PHE A 699 12.20 -19.42 14.06
CA PHE A 699 11.41 -19.19 12.85
C PHE A 699 12.29 -19.36 11.62
N ARG A 700 11.74 -20.03 10.62
CA ARG A 700 12.34 -20.15 9.29
C ARG A 700 11.30 -19.74 8.26
N LEU A 701 11.69 -18.86 7.36
CA LEU A 701 10.91 -18.54 6.16
C LEU A 701 11.75 -18.95 4.96
N VAL A 702 11.28 -19.97 4.23
CA VAL A 702 11.93 -20.52 3.05
C VAL A 702 11.11 -20.12 1.83
N GLU A 703 11.66 -19.25 0.99
CA GLU A 703 11.01 -18.91 -0.27
C GLU A 703 11.20 -20.06 -1.28
N GLU A 704 10.10 -20.46 -1.92
CA GLU A 704 10.04 -21.43 -3.01
C GLU A 704 9.78 -20.67 -4.34
N SER A 705 9.67 -21.38 -5.47
CA SER A 705 9.49 -20.74 -6.79
C SER A 705 8.18 -19.97 -6.95
N SER A 706 7.09 -20.42 -6.31
CA SER A 706 5.75 -19.85 -6.43
C SER A 706 5.06 -19.58 -5.08
N SER A 707 5.70 -19.98 -3.98
CA SER A 707 5.17 -19.97 -2.61
C SER A 707 6.32 -19.70 -1.62
N ALA A 708 6.01 -19.68 -0.34
CA ALA A 708 7.00 -19.75 0.72
C ALA A 708 6.52 -20.71 1.81
N VAL A 709 7.44 -21.32 2.55
CA VAL A 709 7.13 -22.14 3.72
C VAL A 709 7.59 -21.42 4.97
N VAL A 710 6.65 -21.16 5.86
CA VAL A 710 6.91 -20.69 7.23
C VAL A 710 7.03 -21.94 8.10
N GLU A 711 8.15 -22.10 8.78
CA GLU A 711 8.34 -23.11 9.83
C GLU A 711 8.60 -22.43 11.17
N VAL A 712 7.95 -22.91 12.22
CA VAL A 712 8.08 -22.38 13.58
C VAL A 712 8.26 -23.54 14.54
N ASP A 713 9.43 -23.60 15.18
CA ASP A 713 9.68 -24.50 16.30
C ASP A 713 9.07 -23.85 17.55
N GLY A 714 7.83 -24.24 17.85
CA GLY A 714 7.06 -23.68 18.95
C GLY A 714 7.61 -24.09 20.32
N ILE A 715 7.35 -23.27 21.33
CA ILE A 715 7.89 -23.47 22.69
C ILE A 715 7.14 -24.54 23.50
N GLY A 716 6.03 -25.07 22.99
CA GLY A 716 5.17 -25.99 23.74
C GLY A 716 4.62 -25.36 25.03
N TYR A 717 4.10 -24.14 24.93
CA TYR A 717 3.64 -23.39 26.10
C TYR A 717 2.47 -24.10 26.77
N ASP A 718 2.62 -24.33 28.07
CA ASP A 718 1.60 -24.87 28.95
C ASP A 718 1.22 -23.78 29.97
N ALA A 719 -0.08 -23.49 30.06
CA ALA A 719 -0.60 -22.47 30.97
C ALA A 719 -1.09 -23.04 32.31
N SER A 720 -1.05 -24.37 32.48
CA SER A 720 -1.50 -25.07 33.68
C SER A 720 -0.71 -24.75 34.95
#